data_AF-A0A9D8GU82-F1
#
_entry.id   AF-A0A9D8GU82-F1
#
_cell.length_a   1.000
_cell.length_b   1.000
_cell.length_c   1.000
_cell.angle_alpha   90.00
_cell.angle_beta   90.00
_cell.angle_gamma   90.00
#
_symmetry.space_group_name_H-M   'P 1'
#
loop_
_entity.id
_entity.type
_entity.pdbx_description
1 polymer ?
#
loop_
_entity_poly.entity_id
_entity_poly.type
_entity_poly.pdbx_seq_one_letter_code
_entity_poly.pdbx_strand_id
1 'polypeptide(L)'
;MTAASPRRPASRLRGPLVSIATVALCLLAAELTGRLLSPGASLLRWPNYIVQATAPDPEHGREMRHDPALGHVPVAGFTGLSRGRPVTFDTDGLRDHGRLGRGPVVLAMGDSYTEGYRVEDDATWPAALQGLLTRDVRNGGVRAYGVDQSVLRAEILVPSVKPATLVFAFIGDDIDRTELSVRDHVRKPWFEVAGDRLELHGVPVPTTDSRAEIGLWRRTLGYSYVLDSVLRRLGRDSTETWLGASRRQHGDGERVACLAIARLATLARTHAMSVLVVALYDDDTWRDEASRTHDRVARPPCWPARPGRASVRSIRSTRWRRRASRLSSGATTSTAISPALATRSSRGQSPRRCLLLKRPVRRANSARPMIARVALVLGSILLTLLAFELGLRAHRGVEWLTQWPNLVAAHRTMQVGQQRGRFVHDPLLGFLPKPGFAAGGVTYDDRSFRVVPDAPTPARPGRILALGDSYTHGDEVADADTWPAHLTTIDGRAVINAGVSGFGVDQMVLRGEAVLPSLRPEIVVLSLIADDLRRAEYKRAWSVGKPYFERTATGLELRNVPVPPWPAPGSTLEFSHILLGRSLLVDRVLQLLPWHEDWRVDHERALPSREGEKLVCPLMRRLADAAGATGTRVLVVGQYDKHVWSNPRRDAEHRRQTGLALDCARTAGFATLDTHSLLARAVAERGLDAIYGGWHLTPLGNRLTAEAIAAALSASYMPTR
;
A
#
# COMPACT_ATOMS: atom_id res chain seq x y z
N MET A 1 -32.91 72.56 31.15
CA MET A 1 -33.11 71.12 30.85
C MET A 1 -32.47 70.82 29.49
N THR A 2 -31.42 70.00 29.44
CA THR A 2 -30.77 69.58 28.18
C THR A 2 -30.03 68.26 28.44
N ALA A 3 -30.67 67.13 28.12
CA ALA A 3 -30.11 65.80 28.41
C ALA A 3 -29.09 65.38 27.33
N ALA A 4 -27.81 65.32 27.70
CA ALA A 4 -26.77 64.78 26.83
C ALA A 4 -26.79 63.24 26.84
N SER A 5 -27.15 62.62 25.71
CA SER A 5 -27.15 61.16 25.58
C SER A 5 -25.75 60.62 25.21
N PRO A 6 -25.19 59.65 25.95
CA PRO A 6 -23.82 59.17 25.73
C PRO A 6 -23.73 58.22 24.53
N ARG A 7 -22.82 58.52 23.59
CA ARG A 7 -22.46 57.62 22.48
C ARG A 7 -21.71 56.39 23.02
N ARG A 8 -22.41 55.26 23.20
CA ARG A 8 -21.79 53.96 23.57
C ARG A 8 -20.76 53.49 22.52
N PRO A 9 -19.52 53.13 22.90
CA PRO A 9 -18.49 52.64 21.97
C PRO A 9 -18.67 51.14 21.66
N ALA A 10 -19.62 50.80 20.77
CA ALA A 10 -20.08 49.42 20.56
C ALA A 10 -19.87 48.87 19.12
N SER A 11 -18.62 48.79 18.64
CA SER A 11 -18.34 48.16 17.33
C SER A 11 -16.98 47.46 17.15
N ARG A 12 -15.89 47.92 17.79
CA ARG A 12 -14.51 47.45 17.48
C ARG A 12 -14.27 45.94 17.63
N LEU A 13 -15.04 45.23 18.47
CA LEU A 13 -14.93 43.78 18.67
C LEU A 13 -15.74 42.94 17.66
N ARG A 14 -16.70 43.54 16.92
CA ARG A 14 -17.60 42.75 16.05
C ARG A 14 -16.91 42.13 14.86
N GLY A 15 -15.94 42.82 14.25
CA GLY A 15 -15.14 42.29 13.13
C GLY A 15 -14.36 41.03 13.55
N PRO A 16 -13.46 41.11 14.54
CA PRO A 16 -12.70 39.96 15.03
C PRO A 16 -13.58 38.79 15.50
N LEU A 17 -14.69 39.05 16.20
CA LEU A 17 -15.61 37.98 16.62
C LEU A 17 -16.30 37.29 15.44
N VAL A 18 -16.69 38.03 14.39
CA VAL A 18 -17.22 37.43 13.16
C VAL A 18 -16.13 36.63 12.44
N SER A 19 -14.90 37.12 12.35
CA SER A 19 -13.78 36.35 11.77
C SER A 19 -13.50 35.05 12.53
N ILE A 20 -13.46 35.09 13.87
CA ILE A 20 -13.27 33.90 14.72
C ILE A 20 -14.44 32.93 14.55
N ALA A 21 -15.69 33.42 14.53
CA ALA A 21 -16.87 32.58 14.29
C ALA A 21 -16.87 31.96 12.89
N THR A 22 -16.46 32.70 11.84
CA THR A 22 -16.31 32.17 10.49
C THR A 22 -15.23 31.10 10.42
N VAL A 23 -14.05 31.31 11.02
CA VAL A 23 -12.98 30.31 11.08
C VAL A 23 -13.44 29.06 11.84
N ALA A 24 -14.11 29.22 12.99
CA ALA A 24 -14.68 28.10 13.73
C ALA A 24 -15.73 27.32 12.92
N LEU A 25 -16.63 28.01 12.20
CA LEU A 25 -17.60 27.38 11.31
C LEU A 25 -16.95 26.66 10.12
N CYS A 26 -15.89 27.22 9.53
CA CYS A 26 -15.12 26.57 8.47
C CYS A 26 -14.39 25.31 8.99
N LEU A 27 -13.82 25.36 10.19
CA LEU A 27 -13.18 24.20 10.82
C LEU A 27 -14.19 23.11 11.20
N LEU A 28 -15.36 23.49 11.73
CA LEU A 28 -16.45 22.55 12.04
C LEU A 28 -17.05 21.94 10.76
N ALA A 29 -17.19 22.72 9.69
CA ALA A 29 -17.62 22.20 8.40
C ALA A 29 -16.59 21.23 7.81
N ALA A 30 -15.29 21.57 7.86
CA ALA A 30 -14.22 20.67 7.43
C ALA A 30 -14.19 19.37 8.25
N GLU A 31 -14.33 19.45 9.58
CA GLU A 31 -14.43 18.30 10.48
C GLU A 31 -15.64 17.41 10.15
N LEU A 32 -16.83 18.01 9.96
CA LEU A 32 -18.05 17.29 9.61
C LEU A 32 -17.95 16.62 8.24
N THR A 33 -17.44 17.33 7.22
CA THR A 33 -17.18 16.78 5.88
C THR A 33 -16.10 15.70 5.91
N GLY A 34 -15.04 15.87 6.69
CA GLY A 34 -13.98 14.87 6.87
C GLY A 34 -14.52 13.57 7.47
N ARG A 35 -15.44 13.66 8.43
CA ARG A 35 -16.16 12.51 8.99
C ARG A 35 -17.12 11.88 7.98
N LEU A 36 -17.95 12.67 7.32
CA LEU A 36 -18.88 12.22 6.26
C LEU A 36 -18.18 11.45 5.12
N LEU A 37 -16.96 11.83 4.77
CA LEU A 37 -16.17 11.24 3.68
C LEU A 37 -15.22 10.12 4.13
N SER A 38 -15.23 9.71 5.40
CA SER A 38 -14.33 8.68 5.92
C SER A 38 -15.09 7.50 6.56
N PRO A 39 -15.03 6.29 5.97
CA PRO A 39 -15.69 5.10 6.52
C PRO A 39 -15.29 4.74 7.96
N GLY A 40 -14.10 5.16 8.42
CA GLY A 40 -13.62 4.93 9.78
C GLY A 40 -14.02 6.00 10.81
N ALA A 41 -14.65 7.11 10.40
CA ALA A 41 -14.91 8.25 11.25
C ALA A 41 -16.42 8.42 11.54
N SER A 42 -16.84 8.12 12.77
CA SER A 42 -18.25 8.24 13.14
C SER A 42 -18.68 9.71 13.31
N LEU A 43 -19.90 10.02 12.87
CA LEU A 43 -20.60 11.27 13.19
C LEU A 43 -21.27 11.22 14.58
N LEU A 44 -21.63 10.03 15.04
CA LEU A 44 -22.35 9.78 16.31
C LEU A 44 -21.40 9.51 17.47
N ARG A 45 -20.21 8.94 17.21
CA ARG A 45 -19.17 8.74 18.22
C ARG A 45 -17.99 9.69 17.95
N TRP A 46 -17.63 10.49 18.93
CA TRP A 46 -16.49 11.41 18.88
C TRP A 46 -15.39 10.89 19.81
N PRO A 47 -14.63 9.85 19.41
CA PRO A 47 -13.45 9.43 20.16
C PRO A 47 -12.38 10.52 20.12
N ASN A 48 -11.49 10.52 21.10
CA ASN A 48 -10.20 11.17 20.96
C ASN A 48 -9.27 10.19 20.22
N TYR A 49 -8.84 10.54 19.01
CA TYR A 49 -8.06 9.68 18.12
C TYR A 49 -6.62 9.41 18.62
N ILE A 50 -6.08 10.29 19.46
CA ILE A 50 -4.82 10.01 20.18
C ILE A 50 -5.10 8.89 21.19
N VAL A 51 -6.07 9.05 22.09
CA VAL A 51 -6.42 8.02 23.09
C VAL A 51 -6.79 6.69 22.43
N GLN A 52 -7.53 6.71 21.33
CA GLN A 52 -7.91 5.50 20.59
C GLN A 52 -6.70 4.80 19.93
N ALA A 53 -5.82 5.54 19.23
CA ALA A 53 -4.68 4.95 18.53
C ALA A 53 -3.51 4.58 19.46
N THR A 54 -3.44 5.20 20.64
CA THR A 54 -2.46 4.90 21.69
C THR A 54 -2.97 3.86 22.69
N ALA A 55 -4.22 3.40 22.58
CA ALA A 55 -4.83 2.48 23.54
C ALA A 55 -3.94 1.26 23.82
N PRO A 56 -3.80 0.80 25.08
CA PRO A 56 -2.99 -0.37 25.40
C PRO A 56 -3.43 -1.59 24.60
N ASP A 57 -2.49 -2.28 23.96
CA ASP A 57 -2.78 -3.51 23.22
C ASP A 57 -3.16 -4.64 24.21
N PRO A 58 -4.38 -5.20 24.15
CA PRO A 58 -4.80 -6.26 25.05
C PRO A 58 -4.04 -7.58 24.84
N GLU A 59 -3.34 -7.78 23.72
CA GLU A 59 -2.43 -8.90 23.49
C GLU A 59 -1.10 -8.66 24.21
N HIS A 60 -0.48 -7.48 24.04
CA HIS A 60 0.77 -7.12 24.72
C HIS A 60 0.66 -7.25 26.25
N GLY A 61 -0.45 -6.79 26.85
CA GLY A 61 -0.68 -6.89 28.30
C GLY A 61 -0.93 -8.32 28.84
N ARG A 62 -0.99 -9.34 27.97
CA ARG A 62 -1.06 -10.76 28.34
C ARG A 62 0.24 -11.50 28.00
N GLU A 63 0.91 -11.11 26.92
CA GLU A 63 2.12 -11.73 26.40
C GLU A 63 3.41 -11.19 27.04
N MET A 64 3.41 -9.96 27.55
CA MET A 64 4.57 -9.27 28.12
C MET A 64 4.31 -8.86 29.57
N ARG A 65 5.29 -9.10 30.45
CA ARG A 65 5.32 -8.53 31.81
C ARG A 65 6.26 -7.34 31.88
N HIS A 66 6.02 -6.45 32.84
CA HIS A 66 7.02 -5.46 33.27
C HIS A 66 8.29 -6.15 33.75
N ASP A 67 9.44 -5.52 33.49
CA ASP A 67 10.73 -5.91 34.03
C ASP A 67 11.50 -4.66 34.52
N PRO A 68 12.04 -4.65 35.75
CA PRO A 68 12.70 -3.47 36.29
C PRO A 68 14.03 -3.12 35.60
N ALA A 69 14.68 -4.06 34.90
CA ALA A 69 15.94 -3.79 34.18
C ALA A 69 15.72 -3.54 32.69
N LEU A 70 14.82 -4.30 32.05
CA LEU A 70 14.59 -4.26 30.59
C LEU A 70 13.36 -3.44 30.15
N GLY A 71 12.49 -3.06 31.09
CA GLY A 71 11.20 -2.40 30.85
C GLY A 71 10.07 -3.40 30.65
N HIS A 72 10.20 -4.27 29.64
CA HIS A 72 9.28 -5.38 29.39
C HIS A 72 10.02 -6.63 28.91
N VAL A 73 9.49 -7.81 29.24
CA VAL A 73 9.94 -9.13 28.75
C VAL A 73 8.74 -10.04 28.52
N PRO A 74 8.84 -11.10 27.69
CA PRO A 74 7.79 -12.09 27.55
C PRO A 74 7.40 -12.73 28.89
N VAL A 75 6.12 -13.09 29.02
CA VAL A 75 5.62 -13.89 30.13
C VAL A 75 6.11 -15.33 29.96
N ALA A 76 6.94 -15.79 30.90
CA ALA A 76 7.45 -17.16 30.91
C ALA A 76 6.32 -18.19 31.03
N GLY A 77 6.37 -19.24 30.21
CA GLY A 77 5.32 -20.26 30.13
C GLY A 77 4.00 -19.80 29.49
N PHE A 78 4.00 -18.66 28.77
CA PHE A 78 2.82 -18.21 28.04
C PHE A 78 2.54 -19.09 26.82
N THR A 79 1.29 -19.49 26.63
CA THR A 79 0.79 -20.11 25.39
C THR A 79 -0.53 -19.45 25.02
N GLY A 80 -0.68 -19.00 23.78
CA GLY A 80 -1.90 -18.32 23.36
C GLY A 80 -1.95 -17.97 21.87
N LEU A 81 -2.81 -17.00 21.55
CA LEU A 81 -2.92 -16.43 20.21
C LEU A 81 -2.51 -14.96 20.24
N SER A 82 -1.55 -14.59 19.39
CA SER A 82 -1.17 -13.21 19.10
C SER A 82 -1.59 -12.87 17.67
N ARG A 83 -2.44 -11.86 17.48
CA ARG A 83 -3.04 -11.51 16.18
C ARG A 83 -3.65 -12.70 15.42
N GLY A 84 -4.20 -13.66 16.15
CA GLY A 84 -4.83 -14.88 15.61
C GLY A 84 -3.86 -16.01 15.22
N ARG A 85 -2.55 -15.88 15.48
CA ARG A 85 -1.54 -16.91 15.27
C ARG A 85 -1.09 -17.53 16.60
N PRO A 86 -0.80 -18.85 16.67
CA PRO A 86 -0.19 -19.46 17.85
C PRO A 86 1.15 -18.79 18.22
N VAL A 87 1.28 -18.40 19.49
CA VAL A 87 2.53 -17.88 20.07
C VAL A 87 2.78 -18.52 21.44
N THR A 88 3.99 -19.05 21.61
CA THR A 88 4.42 -19.77 22.81
C THR A 88 5.77 -19.26 23.31
N PHE A 89 5.87 -19.00 24.62
CA PHE A 89 7.12 -18.68 25.31
C PHE A 89 7.42 -19.73 26.37
N ASP A 90 8.66 -20.19 26.42
CA ASP A 90 9.15 -21.18 27.37
C ASP A 90 9.28 -20.60 28.80
N THR A 91 9.73 -21.43 29.75
CA THR A 91 9.94 -21.02 31.15
C THR A 91 11.07 -20.01 31.36
N ASP A 92 11.97 -19.84 30.38
CA ASP A 92 13.03 -18.83 30.40
C ASP A 92 12.54 -17.49 29.77
N GLY A 93 11.33 -17.47 29.22
CA GLY A 93 10.78 -16.33 28.48
C GLY A 93 11.44 -16.14 27.11
N LEU A 94 11.90 -17.23 26.51
CA LEU A 94 12.36 -17.34 25.12
C LEU A 94 11.21 -17.90 24.28
N ARG A 95 11.16 -17.59 22.98
CA ARG A 95 10.07 -18.10 22.12
C ARG A 95 10.29 -19.56 21.76
N ASP A 96 9.29 -20.40 22.00
CA ASP A 96 9.28 -21.81 21.62
C ASP A 96 8.88 -21.94 20.13
N HIS A 97 9.41 -22.98 19.49
CA HIS A 97 9.25 -23.31 18.08
C HIS A 97 8.76 -24.75 17.86
N GLY A 98 8.32 -25.43 18.94
CA GLY A 98 7.72 -26.77 18.90
C GLY A 98 8.67 -27.88 18.45
N ARG A 99 9.99 -27.63 18.46
CA ARG A 99 11.02 -28.48 17.87
C ARG A 99 12.22 -28.59 18.80
N LEU A 100 12.63 -29.82 19.10
CA LEU A 100 13.83 -30.12 19.89
C LEU A 100 15.07 -30.19 18.99
N GLY A 101 15.90 -29.15 19.00
CA GLY A 101 17.24 -29.18 18.40
C GLY A 101 18.25 -30.01 19.20
N ARG A 102 19.46 -30.20 18.66
CA ARG A 102 20.53 -30.99 19.31
C ARG A 102 21.90 -30.29 19.24
N GLY A 103 22.82 -30.67 20.13
CA GLY A 103 24.17 -30.11 20.13
C GLY A 103 24.26 -28.65 20.64
N PRO A 104 25.33 -27.91 20.31
CA PRO A 104 25.60 -26.61 20.94
C PRO A 104 24.59 -25.53 20.55
N VAL A 105 24.05 -24.84 21.55
CA VAL A 105 22.96 -23.85 21.40
C VAL A 105 23.38 -22.66 20.52
N VAL A 106 22.45 -22.21 19.68
CA VAL A 106 22.46 -20.93 18.98
C VAL A 106 21.42 -20.02 19.64
N LEU A 107 21.80 -18.81 20.06
CA LEU A 107 20.86 -17.83 20.63
C LEU A 107 20.60 -16.71 19.61
N ALA A 108 19.37 -16.63 19.11
CA ALA A 108 18.91 -15.52 18.28
C ALA A 108 18.47 -14.35 19.19
N MET A 109 18.99 -13.15 18.94
CA MET A 109 18.72 -11.92 19.69
C MET A 109 18.38 -10.78 18.72
N GLY A 110 17.44 -9.92 19.11
CA GLY A 110 17.01 -8.80 18.27
C GLY A 110 15.66 -8.23 18.69
N ASP A 111 15.02 -7.51 17.79
CA ASP A 111 13.70 -6.89 17.99
C ASP A 111 12.54 -7.84 17.62
N SER A 112 11.37 -7.26 17.37
CA SER A 112 10.15 -7.84 16.76
C SER A 112 10.41 -8.78 15.57
N TYR A 113 11.39 -8.50 14.72
CA TYR A 113 11.74 -9.36 13.57
C TYR A 113 12.41 -10.66 14.02
N THR A 114 13.14 -10.64 15.13
CA THR A 114 13.74 -11.85 15.72
C THR A 114 12.71 -12.62 16.54
N GLU A 115 11.89 -11.93 17.34
CA GLU A 115 10.74 -12.54 18.02
C GLU A 115 9.78 -13.24 17.02
N GLY A 116 9.69 -12.72 15.79
CA GLY A 116 8.74 -13.19 14.78
C GLY A 116 7.33 -12.69 15.08
N TYR A 117 7.19 -11.43 15.48
CA TYR A 117 5.88 -10.85 15.82
C TYR A 117 4.90 -10.95 14.64
N ARG A 118 3.66 -11.38 14.93
CA ARG A 118 2.60 -11.76 13.95
C ARG A 118 2.84 -13.03 13.12
N VAL A 119 3.94 -13.77 13.36
CA VAL A 119 4.22 -15.08 12.75
C VAL A 119 3.92 -16.18 13.78
N GLU A 120 3.55 -17.38 13.31
CA GLU A 120 3.33 -18.57 14.17
C GLU A 120 4.64 -19.28 14.52
N ASP A 121 4.61 -20.08 15.61
CA ASP A 121 5.83 -20.54 16.31
C ASP A 121 6.83 -21.30 15.43
N ASP A 122 6.39 -22.14 14.51
CA ASP A 122 7.28 -22.96 13.66
C ASP A 122 7.72 -22.27 12.34
N ALA A 123 7.20 -21.06 12.08
CA ALA A 123 7.42 -20.27 10.86
C ALA A 123 8.32 -19.04 11.06
N THR A 124 8.85 -18.79 12.27
CA THR A 124 9.81 -17.71 12.54
C THR A 124 11.18 -17.98 11.87
N TRP A 125 12.00 -16.95 11.62
CA TRP A 125 13.33 -17.19 11.03
C TRP A 125 14.25 -18.04 11.94
N PRO A 126 14.22 -17.93 13.29
CA PRO A 126 14.97 -18.86 14.15
C PRO A 126 14.42 -20.29 14.11
N ALA A 127 13.09 -20.48 13.99
CA ALA A 127 12.48 -21.81 13.78
C ALA A 127 12.89 -22.45 12.44
N ALA A 128 12.96 -21.66 11.37
CA ALA A 128 13.48 -22.09 10.07
C ALA A 128 14.98 -22.42 10.15
N LEU A 129 15.78 -21.60 10.85
CA LEU A 129 17.20 -21.85 11.07
C LEU A 129 17.46 -23.12 11.89
N GLN A 130 16.60 -23.43 12.88
CA GLN A 130 16.64 -24.71 13.61
C GLN A 130 16.42 -25.90 12.66
N GLY A 131 15.46 -25.79 11.74
CA GLY A 131 15.23 -26.80 10.71
C GLY A 131 16.44 -27.00 9.78
N LEU A 132 17.09 -25.91 9.35
CA LEU A 132 18.25 -25.95 8.45
C LEU A 132 19.54 -26.43 9.11
N LEU A 133 19.78 -26.09 10.39
CA LEU A 133 21.00 -26.46 11.12
C LEU A 133 20.87 -27.76 11.92
N THR A 134 19.66 -28.22 12.22
CA THR A 134 19.35 -29.28 13.21
C THR A 134 19.92 -29.05 14.63
N ARG A 135 20.33 -27.82 14.93
CA ARG A 135 20.86 -27.38 16.23
C ARG A 135 19.77 -26.80 17.13
N ASP A 136 19.96 -26.83 18.46
CA ASP A 136 19.12 -26.04 19.39
C ASP A 136 19.28 -24.55 19.04
N VAL A 137 18.22 -23.94 18.49
CA VAL A 137 18.16 -22.49 18.22
C VAL A 137 17.08 -21.89 19.09
N ARG A 138 17.50 -21.09 20.07
CA ARG A 138 16.60 -20.40 21.01
C ARG A 138 16.41 -18.96 20.59
N ASN A 139 15.19 -18.46 20.75
CA ASN A 139 14.80 -17.14 20.32
C ASN A 139 14.57 -16.20 21.52
N GLY A 140 15.56 -15.36 21.79
CA GLY A 140 15.51 -14.34 22.85
C GLY A 140 15.08 -12.96 22.35
N GLY A 141 14.62 -12.81 21.10
CA GLY A 141 14.16 -11.54 20.54
C GLY A 141 12.89 -11.01 21.23
N VAL A 142 12.72 -9.68 21.26
CA VAL A 142 11.57 -9.02 21.89
C VAL A 142 11.15 -7.78 21.10
N ARG A 143 9.86 -7.69 20.78
CA ARG A 143 9.25 -6.54 20.07
C ARG A 143 9.50 -5.20 20.74
N ALA A 144 9.63 -4.17 19.91
CA ALA A 144 9.87 -2.77 20.30
C ALA A 144 11.18 -2.47 21.05
N TYR A 145 12.09 -3.44 21.20
CA TYR A 145 13.46 -3.19 21.67
C TYR A 145 14.26 -2.39 20.64
N GLY A 146 15.28 -1.66 21.11
CA GLY A 146 16.39 -1.18 20.29
C GLY A 146 17.66 -2.03 20.48
N VAL A 147 18.74 -1.68 19.77
CA VAL A 147 20.04 -2.36 19.88
C VAL A 147 20.53 -2.41 21.34
N ASP A 148 20.25 -1.34 22.10
CA ASP A 148 20.56 -1.18 23.51
C ASP A 148 19.92 -2.25 24.42
N GLN A 149 18.59 -2.40 24.34
CA GLN A 149 17.84 -3.37 25.14
C GLN A 149 18.14 -4.81 24.69
N SER A 150 18.33 -5.04 23.39
CA SER A 150 18.68 -6.37 22.87
C SER A 150 20.07 -6.83 23.35
N VAL A 151 21.05 -5.92 23.44
CA VAL A 151 22.36 -6.23 24.05
C VAL A 151 22.24 -6.41 25.57
N LEU A 152 21.51 -5.54 26.28
CA LEU A 152 21.31 -5.66 27.73
C LEU A 152 20.62 -6.99 28.11
N ARG A 153 19.66 -7.45 27.30
CA ARG A 153 19.02 -8.77 27.46
C ARG A 153 19.98 -9.92 27.11
N ALA A 154 20.86 -9.75 26.13
CA ALA A 154 21.89 -10.76 25.83
C ALA A 154 22.89 -10.93 26.98
N GLU A 155 23.30 -9.84 27.64
CA GLU A 155 24.15 -9.88 28.85
C GLU A 155 23.51 -10.65 30.02
N ILE A 156 22.16 -10.63 30.12
CA ILE A 156 21.39 -11.37 31.12
C ILE A 156 21.22 -12.86 30.73
N LEU A 157 20.97 -13.17 29.46
CA LEU A 157 20.68 -14.54 28.99
C LEU A 157 21.92 -15.41 28.75
N VAL A 158 23.03 -14.83 28.29
CA VAL A 158 24.23 -15.61 27.92
C VAL A 158 24.83 -16.42 29.09
N PRO A 159 24.89 -15.93 30.34
CA PRO A 159 25.38 -16.71 31.48
C PRO A 159 24.57 -17.99 31.81
N SER A 160 23.26 -17.99 31.55
CA SER A 160 22.39 -19.17 31.78
C SER A 160 22.31 -20.07 30.55
N VAL A 161 22.00 -19.50 29.37
CA VAL A 161 21.80 -20.23 28.11
C VAL A 161 23.12 -20.80 27.56
N LYS A 162 24.26 -20.16 27.83
CA LYS A 162 25.62 -20.56 27.42
C LYS A 162 25.72 -20.94 25.92
N PRO A 163 25.26 -20.08 25.00
CA PRO A 163 25.27 -20.38 23.57
C PRO A 163 26.68 -20.46 23.02
N ALA A 164 26.93 -21.41 22.11
CA ALA A 164 28.17 -21.47 21.34
C ALA A 164 28.16 -20.46 20.17
N THR A 165 26.99 -19.95 19.81
CA THR A 165 26.81 -18.97 18.73
C THR A 165 25.66 -18.04 19.07
N LEU A 166 25.85 -16.73 18.98
CA LEU A 166 24.79 -15.73 19.14
C LEU A 166 24.57 -15.04 17.78
N VAL A 167 23.32 -15.02 17.32
CA VAL A 167 22.93 -14.32 16.08
C VAL A 167 22.16 -13.07 16.49
N PHE A 168 22.78 -11.91 16.30
CA PHE A 168 22.20 -10.61 16.63
C PHE A 168 21.63 -9.96 15.37
N ALA A 169 20.30 -9.92 15.24
CA ALA A 169 19.62 -9.35 14.08
C ALA A 169 18.87 -8.07 14.46
N PHE A 170 19.04 -7.01 13.67
CA PHE A 170 18.47 -5.68 13.92
C PHE A 170 18.09 -4.98 12.62
N ILE A 171 17.16 -4.03 12.71
CA ILE A 171 16.78 -3.10 11.63
C ILE A 171 17.31 -1.69 11.92
N GLY A 172 17.36 -0.80 10.92
CA GLY A 172 17.84 0.59 11.12
C GLY A 172 17.08 1.33 12.25
N ASP A 173 15.77 1.08 12.34
CA ASP A 173 14.87 1.56 13.40
C ASP A 173 15.37 1.25 14.83
N ASP A 174 16.14 0.17 15.02
CA ASP A 174 16.66 -0.24 16.33
C ASP A 174 17.78 0.67 16.85
N ILE A 175 18.40 1.46 15.97
CA ILE A 175 19.38 2.49 16.33
C ILE A 175 18.63 3.71 16.90
N ASP A 176 17.60 4.20 16.21
CA ASP A 176 16.74 5.31 16.68
C ASP A 176 16.08 5.00 18.02
N ARG A 177 15.70 3.74 18.24
CA ARG A 177 15.12 3.24 19.50
C ARG A 177 16.08 3.34 20.69
N THR A 178 17.40 3.41 20.49
CA THR A 178 18.36 3.56 21.59
C THR A 178 18.31 4.92 22.28
N GLU A 179 17.78 5.94 21.58
CA GLU A 179 17.67 7.31 22.11
C GLU A 179 16.41 7.55 22.95
N LEU A 180 15.56 6.55 23.10
CA LEU A 180 14.23 6.67 23.69
C LEU A 180 14.21 6.19 25.14
N SER A 181 13.67 6.99 26.06
CA SER A 181 13.29 6.54 27.41
C SER A 181 11.84 6.05 27.51
N VAL A 182 11.03 6.37 26.50
CA VAL A 182 9.65 5.92 26.34
C VAL A 182 9.43 5.59 24.87
N ARG A 183 8.79 4.46 24.58
CA ARG A 183 8.34 4.05 23.25
C ARG A 183 6.96 3.40 23.35
N ASP A 184 6.04 3.70 22.44
CA ASP A 184 4.67 3.16 22.44
C ASP A 184 3.94 3.34 23.80
N HIS A 185 4.26 4.45 24.48
CA HIS A 185 3.94 4.82 25.86
C HIS A 185 4.55 3.96 27.00
N VAL A 186 5.18 2.83 26.68
CA VAL A 186 5.93 1.99 27.62
C VAL A 186 7.28 2.66 27.94
N ARG A 187 7.69 2.65 29.21
CA ARG A 187 9.01 3.15 29.62
C ARG A 187 10.06 2.06 29.42
N LYS A 188 11.27 2.46 29.04
CA LYS A 188 12.43 1.57 28.84
C LYS A 188 13.68 2.15 29.52
N PRO A 189 14.71 1.34 29.83
CA PRO A 189 16.04 1.87 30.09
C PRO A 189 16.57 2.62 28.87
N TRP A 190 17.51 3.54 29.05
CA TRP A 190 18.31 4.12 27.97
C TRP A 190 19.78 4.26 28.40
N PHE A 191 20.69 4.49 27.46
CA PHE A 191 22.10 4.75 27.76
C PHE A 191 22.53 6.13 27.32
N GLU A 192 23.27 6.84 28.18
CA GLU A 192 23.94 8.09 27.81
C GLU A 192 25.44 7.85 27.58
N VAL A 193 26.05 8.62 26.68
CA VAL A 193 27.42 8.39 26.19
C VAL A 193 28.43 9.12 27.06
N ALA A 194 28.97 8.43 28.06
CA ALA A 194 30.08 8.88 28.90
C ALA A 194 31.43 8.66 28.19
N GLY A 195 31.68 9.42 27.12
CA GLY A 195 32.90 9.36 26.31
C GLY A 195 33.00 8.08 25.45
N ASP A 196 33.78 7.10 25.92
CA ASP A 196 33.91 5.77 25.31
C ASP A 196 33.15 4.68 26.11
N ARG A 197 32.19 5.08 26.96
CA ARG A 197 31.35 4.20 27.77
C ARG A 197 29.87 4.55 27.64
N LEU A 198 29.03 3.61 28.06
CA LEU A 198 27.58 3.77 28.19
C LEU A 198 27.20 3.72 29.67
N GLU A 199 26.58 4.78 30.17
CA GLU A 199 25.98 4.83 31.51
C GLU A 199 24.49 4.52 31.39
N LEU A 200 23.95 3.71 32.31
CA LEU A 200 22.59 3.14 32.23
C LEU A 200 21.61 3.97 33.05
N HIS A 201 20.58 4.52 32.39
CA HIS A 201 19.57 5.38 33.00
C HIS A 201 18.18 4.76 32.91
N GLY A 202 17.26 5.24 33.74
CA GLY A 202 15.87 4.77 33.78
C GLY A 202 15.65 3.43 34.50
N VAL A 203 16.66 2.90 35.21
CA VAL A 203 16.56 1.65 35.99
C VAL A 203 16.51 1.98 37.50
N PRO A 204 15.58 1.41 38.29
CA PRO A 204 14.52 0.49 37.88
C PRO A 204 13.42 1.18 37.05
N VAL A 205 12.98 0.52 35.98
CA VAL A 205 12.01 1.09 35.02
C VAL A 205 10.65 1.33 35.68
N PRO A 206 10.08 2.55 35.67
CA PRO A 206 8.81 2.82 36.32
C PRO A 206 7.62 2.17 35.59
N THR A 207 6.70 1.60 36.35
CA THR A 207 5.43 1.02 35.87
C THR A 207 4.37 2.05 35.48
N THR A 208 4.65 3.35 35.61
CA THR A 208 3.69 4.44 35.41
C THR A 208 3.46 4.75 33.93
N ASP A 209 2.25 4.50 33.44
CA ASP A 209 1.87 4.79 32.05
C ASP A 209 2.08 6.27 31.68
N SER A 210 2.87 6.52 30.64
CA SER A 210 3.15 7.87 30.15
C SER A 210 1.96 8.55 29.46
N ARG A 211 0.87 7.83 29.13
CA ARG A 211 -0.39 8.41 28.62
C ARG A 211 -1.00 9.44 29.59
N ALA A 212 -0.70 9.35 30.89
CA ALA A 212 -1.10 10.37 31.87
C ALA A 212 -0.47 11.76 31.59
N GLU A 213 0.67 11.80 30.89
CA GLU A 213 1.44 13.03 30.60
C GLU A 213 0.98 13.73 29.30
N ILE A 214 -0.12 13.29 28.66
CA ILE A 214 -0.63 13.92 27.42
C ILE A 214 -1.06 15.38 27.70
N GLY A 215 -0.38 16.33 27.06
CA GLY A 215 -0.60 17.77 27.25
C GLY A 215 -2.01 18.25 26.86
N LEU A 216 -2.43 19.39 27.42
CA LEU A 216 -3.76 19.96 27.26
C LEU A 216 -4.19 20.08 25.78
N TRP A 217 -3.30 20.59 24.92
CA TRP A 217 -3.60 20.76 23.50
C TRP A 217 -3.88 19.43 22.78
N ARG A 218 -3.12 18.37 23.04
CA ARG A 218 -3.40 17.01 22.53
C ARG A 218 -4.74 16.47 23.05
N ARG A 219 -5.04 16.65 24.34
CA ARG A 219 -6.32 16.24 24.95
C ARG A 219 -7.53 16.95 24.32
N THR A 220 -7.45 18.24 24.04
CA THR A 220 -8.54 19.00 23.40
C THR A 220 -8.62 18.74 21.89
N LEU A 221 -7.49 18.80 21.18
CA LEU A 221 -7.48 18.74 19.72
C LEU A 221 -7.54 17.33 19.15
N GLY A 222 -7.19 16.30 19.94
CA GLY A 222 -7.27 14.89 19.54
C GLY A 222 -8.68 14.39 19.22
N TYR A 223 -9.72 15.19 19.48
CA TYR A 223 -11.09 14.92 19.02
C TYR A 223 -11.35 15.31 17.55
N SER A 224 -10.48 16.10 16.92
CA SER A 224 -10.63 16.43 15.49
C SER A 224 -10.07 15.32 14.61
N TYR A 225 -10.96 14.69 13.85
CA TYR A 225 -10.62 13.70 12.82
C TYR A 225 -9.77 14.32 11.71
N VAL A 226 -10.06 15.57 11.31
CA VAL A 226 -9.30 16.25 10.24
C VAL A 226 -7.88 16.56 10.69
N LEU A 227 -7.69 17.10 11.90
CA LEU A 227 -6.35 17.41 12.39
C LEU A 227 -5.54 16.13 12.64
N ASP A 228 -6.14 15.10 13.23
CA ASP A 228 -5.52 13.79 13.41
C ASP A 228 -5.11 13.17 12.07
N SER A 229 -5.99 13.22 11.06
CA SER A 229 -5.72 12.76 9.70
C SER A 229 -4.63 13.55 8.98
N VAL A 230 -4.47 14.84 9.29
CA VAL A 230 -3.40 15.68 8.72
C VAL A 230 -2.07 15.37 9.41
N LEU A 231 -2.03 15.35 10.73
CA LEU A 231 -0.79 15.15 11.48
C LEU A 231 -0.19 13.75 11.27
N ARG A 232 -1.03 12.71 11.14
CA ARG A 232 -0.60 11.35 10.72
C ARG A 232 -0.08 11.26 9.29
N ARG A 233 -0.29 12.29 8.46
CA ARG A 233 0.06 12.33 7.04
C ARG A 233 1.19 13.30 6.70
N LEU A 234 1.65 14.09 7.68
CA LEU A 234 2.84 14.96 7.57
C LEU A 234 4.13 14.21 7.93
N GLY A 235 4.17 12.89 7.75
CA GLY A 235 5.33 12.04 8.04
C GLY A 235 5.35 11.40 9.43
N ARG A 236 6.36 10.57 9.66
CA ARG A 236 6.53 9.78 10.88
C ARG A 236 6.78 10.66 12.11
N ASP A 237 7.70 11.63 12.03
CA ASP A 237 8.00 12.55 13.13
C ASP A 237 6.77 13.36 13.57
N SER A 238 5.97 13.82 12.61
CA SER A 238 4.69 14.49 12.86
C SER A 238 3.69 13.58 13.57
N THR A 239 3.70 12.29 13.23
CA THR A 239 2.85 11.27 13.85
C THR A 239 3.28 10.96 15.29
N GLU A 240 4.56 10.66 15.51
CA GLU A 240 5.10 10.39 16.85
C GLU A 240 4.97 11.62 17.77
N THR A 241 5.20 12.83 17.23
CA THR A 241 5.00 14.11 17.93
C THR A 241 3.53 14.42 18.20
N TRP A 242 2.60 14.00 17.33
CA TRP A 242 1.17 14.17 17.56
C TRP A 242 0.65 13.25 18.66
N LEU A 243 0.94 11.95 18.56
CA LEU A 243 0.50 10.94 19.52
C LEU A 243 1.21 11.12 20.87
N GLY A 244 2.49 11.50 20.86
CA GLY A 244 3.34 11.56 22.04
C GLY A 244 3.73 10.18 22.59
N ALA A 245 3.78 9.17 21.71
CA ALA A 245 4.07 7.78 22.05
C ALA A 245 5.54 7.54 22.46
N SER A 246 6.46 8.33 21.93
CA SER A 246 7.91 8.23 22.14
C SER A 246 8.45 9.42 22.94
N ARG A 247 9.54 9.22 23.71
CA ARG A 247 10.32 10.28 24.36
C ARG A 247 11.81 10.07 24.14
N ARG A 248 12.37 10.83 23.21
CA ARG A 248 13.81 10.91 22.91
C ARG A 248 14.54 11.72 24.00
N GLN A 249 15.76 11.32 24.35
CA GLN A 249 16.61 11.97 25.38
C GLN A 249 17.85 12.66 24.78
N HIS A 250 18.49 12.04 23.78
CA HIS A 250 19.69 12.52 23.10
C HIS A 250 19.59 12.32 21.58
N GLY A 251 20.65 12.60 20.82
CA GLY A 251 20.73 12.39 19.35
C GLY A 251 21.89 11.49 18.92
N ASP A 252 22.42 10.73 19.87
CA ASP A 252 23.66 9.95 19.75
C ASP A 252 23.43 8.45 19.45
N GLY A 253 22.31 8.08 18.82
CA GLY A 253 21.86 6.69 18.66
C GLY A 253 22.85 5.79 17.93
N GLU A 254 23.47 6.28 16.85
CA GLU A 254 24.56 5.56 16.17
C GLU A 254 25.72 5.22 17.13
N ARG A 255 26.08 6.18 18.00
CA ARG A 255 27.17 6.06 18.97
C ARG A 255 26.80 5.12 20.12
N VAL A 256 25.55 5.14 20.57
CA VAL A 256 25.03 4.16 21.54
C VAL A 256 25.03 2.75 20.94
N ALA A 257 24.53 2.57 19.72
CA ALA A 257 24.55 1.29 19.02
C ALA A 257 25.99 0.76 18.81
N CYS A 258 26.93 1.61 18.37
CA CYS A 258 28.37 1.27 18.28
C CYS A 258 28.91 0.69 19.59
N LEU A 259 28.65 1.36 20.72
CA LEU A 259 29.17 0.97 22.04
C LEU A 259 28.43 -0.25 22.62
N ALA A 260 27.14 -0.42 22.32
CA ALA A 260 26.38 -1.62 22.66
C ALA A 260 26.93 -2.86 21.92
N ILE A 261 27.21 -2.76 20.62
CA ILE A 261 27.86 -3.85 19.87
C ILE A 261 29.29 -4.12 20.39
N ALA A 262 30.00 -3.10 20.89
CA ALA A 262 31.29 -3.31 21.57
C ALA A 262 31.17 -4.05 22.92
N ARG A 263 30.07 -3.86 23.66
CA ARG A 263 29.72 -4.68 24.83
C ARG A 263 29.41 -6.12 24.43
N LEU A 264 28.58 -6.33 23.40
CA LEU A 264 28.26 -7.67 22.87
C LEU A 264 29.52 -8.42 22.41
N ALA A 265 30.45 -7.75 21.72
CA ALA A 265 31.73 -8.32 21.34
C ALA A 265 32.64 -8.64 22.55
N THR A 266 32.46 -7.95 23.67
CA THR A 266 33.15 -8.23 24.93
C THR A 266 32.55 -9.43 25.65
N LEU A 267 31.22 -9.51 25.74
CA LEU A 267 30.47 -10.67 26.22
C LEU A 267 30.85 -11.94 25.42
N ALA A 268 31.00 -11.82 24.10
CA ALA A 268 31.45 -12.90 23.22
C ALA A 268 32.82 -13.49 23.62
N ARG A 269 33.80 -12.62 23.91
CA ARG A 269 35.14 -13.03 24.38
C ARG A 269 35.08 -13.65 25.78
N THR A 270 34.30 -13.07 26.69
CA THR A 270 34.13 -13.56 28.07
C THR A 270 33.53 -14.97 28.13
N HIS A 271 32.58 -15.28 27.24
CA HIS A 271 31.88 -16.57 27.19
C HIS A 271 32.38 -17.51 26.08
N ALA A 272 33.49 -17.17 25.41
CA ALA A 272 34.11 -17.94 24.32
C ALA A 272 33.15 -18.35 23.18
N MET A 273 32.20 -17.48 22.84
CA MET A 273 31.15 -17.73 21.83
C MET A 273 31.36 -16.90 20.56
N SER A 274 30.92 -17.45 19.41
CA SER A 274 30.89 -16.71 18.14
C SER A 274 29.68 -15.78 18.07
N VAL A 275 29.84 -14.56 17.54
CA VAL A 275 28.73 -13.64 17.24
C VAL A 275 28.62 -13.42 15.74
N LEU A 276 27.42 -13.62 15.20
CA LEU A 276 27.02 -13.18 13.86
C LEU A 276 26.11 -11.97 14.01
N VAL A 277 26.43 -10.85 13.36
CA VAL A 277 25.55 -9.67 13.28
C VAL A 277 24.86 -9.68 11.92
N VAL A 278 23.54 -9.51 11.92
CA VAL A 278 22.68 -9.52 10.73
C VAL A 278 21.92 -8.21 10.65
N ALA A 279 22.06 -7.49 9.52
CA ALA A 279 21.19 -6.38 9.19
C ALA A 279 19.93 -6.92 8.50
N LEU A 280 18.77 -6.59 9.05
CA LEU A 280 17.47 -6.77 8.43
C LEU A 280 16.97 -5.42 7.90
N TYR A 281 16.00 -5.45 6.99
CA TYR A 281 15.43 -4.25 6.38
C TYR A 281 13.91 -4.29 6.43
N ASP A 282 13.31 -3.12 6.64
CA ASP A 282 11.87 -2.86 6.56
C ASP A 282 11.40 -2.67 5.11
N ASP A 283 10.11 -2.42 4.90
CA ASP A 283 9.55 -2.18 3.58
C ASP A 283 9.69 -0.73 3.09
N ASP A 284 9.84 0.24 4.01
CA ASP A 284 10.16 1.63 3.68
C ASP A 284 11.54 1.77 3.01
N THR A 285 12.52 0.96 3.41
CA THR A 285 13.83 0.82 2.75
C THR A 285 13.72 0.63 1.22
N TRP A 286 12.68 -0.05 0.74
CA TRP A 286 12.49 -0.36 -0.69
C TRP A 286 11.62 0.66 -1.44
N ARG A 287 10.90 1.54 -0.73
CA ARG A 287 9.94 2.50 -1.29
C ARG A 287 10.60 3.78 -1.80
N ASP A 288 11.65 4.25 -1.14
CA ASP A 288 12.45 5.38 -1.64
C ASP A 288 13.42 4.92 -2.75
N GLU A 289 13.80 5.82 -3.66
CA GLU A 289 14.90 5.61 -4.60
C GLU A 289 16.24 6.07 -4.03
N ALA A 290 16.25 7.04 -3.11
CA ALA A 290 17.46 7.54 -2.46
C ALA A 290 18.11 6.53 -1.50
N SER A 291 17.33 5.59 -0.94
CA SER A 291 17.83 4.51 -0.09
C SER A 291 18.59 3.42 -0.87
N ARG A 292 18.42 3.36 -2.20
CA ARG A 292 19.01 2.32 -3.06
C ARG A 292 20.47 2.63 -3.46
N THR A 293 20.90 3.88 -3.35
CA THR A 293 22.31 4.26 -3.49
C THR A 293 23.08 3.88 -2.23
N HIS A 294 23.80 2.76 -2.28
CA HIS A 294 24.64 2.24 -1.20
C HIS A 294 25.93 3.05 -1.05
N ASP A 295 25.77 4.32 -0.64
CA ASP A 295 26.87 5.27 -0.46
C ASP A 295 27.84 4.77 0.62
N ARG A 296 29.14 4.78 0.28
CA ARG A 296 30.20 4.34 1.21
C ARG A 296 30.36 5.36 2.33
N VAL A 297 29.63 5.17 3.43
CA VAL A 297 29.72 5.98 4.66
C VAL A 297 31.19 6.23 5.03
N ALA A 298 31.56 7.50 5.17
CA ALA A 298 32.94 7.96 5.19
C ALA A 298 33.62 7.73 6.56
N ARG A 299 33.90 6.45 6.85
CA ARG A 299 34.28 5.85 8.15
C ARG A 299 33.13 5.78 9.16
N PRO A 300 32.96 4.65 9.88
CA PRO A 300 31.99 4.55 10.96
C PRO A 300 32.41 5.37 12.19
N PRO A 301 31.47 6.01 12.92
CA PRO A 301 31.75 6.81 14.12
C PRO A 301 32.18 5.98 15.34
N CYS A 302 32.16 4.65 15.25
CA CYS A 302 32.47 3.75 16.37
C CYS A 302 33.94 3.81 16.84
N TRP A 303 34.88 4.23 15.99
CA TRP A 303 36.32 4.12 16.27
C TRP A 303 37.00 5.48 16.45
N PRO A 304 37.74 5.71 17.55
CA PRO A 304 38.53 6.94 17.70
C PRO A 304 39.62 7.02 16.62
N ALA A 305 39.86 8.22 16.11
CA ALA A 305 40.89 8.44 15.09
C ALA A 305 42.28 8.13 15.67
N ARG A 306 43.06 7.27 15.00
CA ARG A 306 44.47 7.06 15.32
C ARG A 306 45.20 8.42 15.33
N PRO A 307 46.00 8.75 16.36
CA PRO A 307 46.75 9.99 16.40
C PRO A 307 47.86 9.96 15.32
N GLY A 308 47.63 10.63 14.19
CA GLY A 308 48.54 10.56 13.04
C GLY A 308 48.29 11.62 11.97
N ARG A 309 49.14 12.65 11.98
CA ARG A 309 49.28 13.75 10.99
C ARG A 309 48.04 14.63 10.80
N ALA A 310 48.14 15.86 11.30
CA ALA A 310 47.18 16.92 11.04
C ALA A 310 47.19 17.32 9.55
N SER A 311 46.02 17.33 8.91
CA SER A 311 45.79 18.05 7.67
C SER A 311 45.40 19.50 7.98
N VAL A 312 45.98 20.45 7.24
CA VAL A 312 45.78 21.88 7.51
C VAL A 312 44.35 22.30 7.15
N ARG A 313 43.51 22.59 8.16
CA ARG A 313 42.24 23.28 7.96
C ARG A 313 42.51 24.72 7.52
N SER A 314 42.15 25.06 6.28
CA SER A 314 42.18 26.46 5.80
C SER A 314 41.09 27.28 6.50
N ILE A 315 41.48 28.12 7.46
CA ILE A 315 40.57 29.06 8.10
C ILE A 315 40.14 30.11 7.07
N ARG A 316 38.84 30.21 6.79
CA ARG A 316 38.24 31.42 6.20
C ARG A 316 37.29 32.04 7.20
N SER A 317 37.77 33.11 7.83
CA SER A 317 37.05 33.87 8.85
C SER A 317 35.84 34.62 8.30
N THR A 318 34.85 34.78 9.16
CA THR A 318 33.77 35.77 9.10
C THR A 318 34.16 37.12 8.49
N ARG A 319 33.24 37.75 7.75
CA ARG A 319 33.12 39.22 7.76
C ARG A 319 31.71 39.71 7.41
N TRP A 320 31.02 40.20 8.44
CA TRP A 320 29.92 41.14 8.26
C TRP A 320 30.44 42.40 7.55
N ARG A 321 29.63 42.97 6.63
CA ARG A 321 29.79 44.37 6.21
C ARG A 321 28.42 45.04 6.06
N ARG A 322 28.09 45.90 7.02
CA ARG A 322 27.26 47.09 6.72
C ARG A 322 28.12 48.05 5.88
N ARG A 323 27.53 48.73 4.90
CA ARG A 323 27.96 50.07 4.51
C ARG A 323 26.76 50.87 4.00
N ALA A 324 26.53 52.02 4.62
CA ALA A 324 25.77 53.11 4.04
C ALA A 324 26.77 54.18 3.61
N SER A 325 26.48 54.87 2.51
CA SER A 325 27.20 56.07 2.08
C SER A 325 26.28 56.95 1.26
N ARG A 326 25.92 58.11 1.81
CA ARG A 326 25.38 59.24 1.03
C ARG A 326 26.55 59.99 0.39
N LEU A 327 26.33 60.64 -0.75
CA LEU A 327 26.73 62.03 -1.04
C LEU A 327 26.08 62.51 -2.36
N SER A 328 26.26 63.78 -2.73
CA SER A 328 25.28 64.55 -3.53
C SER A 328 25.87 65.61 -4.48
N SER A 329 25.27 65.75 -5.67
CA SER A 329 25.44 66.86 -6.66
C SER A 329 24.47 66.62 -7.84
N GLY A 330 23.82 67.59 -8.52
CA GLY A 330 23.63 69.05 -8.39
C GLY A 330 22.16 69.41 -8.77
N ALA A 331 21.65 70.66 -8.67
CA ALA A 331 21.88 71.82 -9.56
C ALA A 331 21.48 71.57 -11.05
N THR A 332 20.67 72.38 -11.77
CA THR A 332 20.12 73.75 -11.48
C THR A 332 18.93 74.17 -12.40
N THR A 333 18.23 75.28 -12.02
CA THR A 333 17.56 76.35 -12.85
C THR A 333 16.19 76.23 -13.56
N SER A 334 15.46 77.37 -13.47
CA SER A 334 14.34 77.94 -14.27
C SER A 334 12.88 77.53 -13.96
N THR A 335 11.94 78.39 -13.50
CA THR A 335 11.20 79.57 -14.08
C THR A 335 10.44 79.30 -15.39
N ALA A 336 9.16 79.71 -15.60
CA ALA A 336 8.15 80.46 -14.81
C ALA A 336 6.69 79.95 -15.15
N ILE A 337 5.50 80.59 -15.02
CA ILE A 337 5.03 81.97 -14.73
C ILE A 337 3.55 81.98 -14.18
N SER A 338 2.76 83.06 -14.33
CA SER A 338 1.33 83.29 -13.92
C SER A 338 0.73 84.46 -14.78
N PRO A 339 -0.49 85.07 -14.60
CA PRO A 339 -1.54 84.95 -13.57
C PRO A 339 -3.04 85.10 -14.03
N ALA A 340 -3.97 85.19 -13.04
CA ALA A 340 -5.27 85.92 -13.07
C ALA A 340 -6.42 85.40 -14.01
N LEU A 341 -7.70 85.80 -13.92
CA LEU A 341 -8.41 86.91 -13.23
C LEU A 341 -9.71 86.47 -12.51
N ALA A 342 -10.45 87.39 -11.88
CA ALA A 342 -11.72 87.16 -11.17
C ALA A 342 -12.89 88.03 -11.68
N THR A 343 -14.14 87.74 -11.30
CA THR A 343 -15.30 88.70 -11.28
C THR A 343 -16.51 88.13 -10.51
N ARG A 344 -17.61 88.90 -10.37
CA ARG A 344 -18.56 88.81 -9.23
C ARG A 344 -20.00 89.28 -9.57
N SER A 345 -21.02 88.68 -8.94
CA SER A 345 -22.47 89.08 -8.94
C SER A 345 -23.24 88.79 -10.26
N SER A 346 -24.59 88.80 -10.34
CA SER A 346 -25.62 89.34 -9.42
C SER A 346 -27.00 88.61 -9.46
N ARG A 347 -27.90 89.00 -8.53
CA ARG A 347 -29.40 88.96 -8.47
C ARG A 347 -30.20 88.17 -9.55
N GLY A 348 -31.32 87.50 -9.25
CA GLY A 348 -32.07 87.32 -8.00
C GLY A 348 -33.54 86.88 -8.21
N GLN A 349 -34.40 87.06 -7.17
CA GLN A 349 -35.87 86.87 -7.13
C GLN A 349 -36.45 85.42 -7.09
N SER A 350 -37.69 85.34 -6.58
CA SER A 350 -38.59 84.18 -6.46
C SER A 350 -40.01 84.61 -6.91
N PRO A 351 -41.02 83.73 -7.17
CA PRO A 351 -41.69 83.01 -6.07
C PRO A 351 -42.38 81.65 -6.40
N ARG A 352 -42.81 80.97 -5.32
CA ARG A 352 -43.98 80.06 -5.16
C ARG A 352 -44.57 79.33 -6.39
N ARG A 353 -44.64 77.98 -6.30
CA ARG A 353 -45.92 77.24 -6.43
C ARG A 353 -45.84 75.83 -5.81
N CYS A 354 -46.88 75.44 -5.08
CA CYS A 354 -47.13 74.03 -4.76
C CYS A 354 -47.83 73.36 -5.96
N LEU A 355 -47.46 72.12 -6.28
CA LEU A 355 -48.31 71.23 -7.08
C LEU A 355 -47.92 69.76 -6.84
N LEU A 356 -48.93 68.90 -6.68
CA LEU A 356 -48.78 67.47 -6.45
C LEU A 356 -48.39 66.77 -7.76
N LEU A 357 -47.26 66.05 -7.77
CA LEU A 357 -46.92 65.13 -8.85
C LEU A 357 -46.61 63.73 -8.31
N LYS A 358 -47.33 62.74 -8.84
CA LYS A 358 -47.24 61.33 -8.46
C LYS A 358 -45.84 60.80 -8.76
N ARG A 359 -45.13 60.25 -7.75
CA ARG A 359 -43.88 59.51 -7.99
C ARG A 359 -44.19 58.23 -8.79
N PRO A 360 -43.56 57.98 -9.95
CA PRO A 360 -43.70 56.71 -10.64
C PRO A 360 -42.99 55.60 -9.86
N VAL A 361 -43.64 54.44 -9.73
CA VAL A 361 -43.04 53.27 -9.08
C VAL A 361 -41.98 52.66 -10.02
N ARG A 362 -40.74 53.11 -9.90
CA ARG A 362 -39.59 52.41 -10.48
C ARG A 362 -39.43 51.06 -9.76
N ARG A 363 -39.93 49.97 -10.37
CA ARG A 363 -39.51 48.60 -10.05
C ARG A 363 -38.00 48.50 -10.31
N ALA A 364 -37.18 48.67 -9.27
CA ALA A 364 -35.75 48.49 -9.36
C ALA A 364 -35.42 46.98 -9.41
N ASN A 365 -34.63 46.56 -10.41
CA ASN A 365 -34.40 45.15 -10.71
C ASN A 365 -33.80 44.36 -9.52
N SER A 366 -34.61 43.51 -8.90
CA SER A 366 -34.22 42.58 -7.82
C SER A 366 -33.15 41.57 -8.24
N ALA A 367 -32.96 41.35 -9.55
CA ALA A 367 -31.96 40.44 -10.08
C ALA A 367 -30.51 40.84 -9.73
N ARG A 368 -30.15 42.14 -9.65
CA ARG A 368 -28.76 42.57 -9.42
C ARG A 368 -28.18 42.06 -8.07
N PRO A 369 -28.83 42.27 -6.90
CA PRO A 369 -28.33 41.69 -5.65
C PRO A 369 -28.44 40.16 -5.61
N MET A 370 -29.32 39.54 -6.38
CA MET A 370 -29.43 38.08 -6.47
C MET A 370 -28.26 37.48 -7.24
N ILE A 371 -27.94 38.02 -8.42
CA ILE A 371 -26.76 37.66 -9.23
C ILE A 371 -25.48 37.87 -8.43
N ALA A 372 -25.35 39.00 -7.72
CA ALA A 372 -24.18 39.25 -6.86
C ALA A 372 -24.03 38.22 -5.72
N ARG A 373 -25.13 37.78 -5.10
CA ARG A 373 -25.12 36.71 -4.08
C ARG A 373 -24.79 35.34 -4.66
N VAL A 374 -25.36 35.00 -5.81
CA VAL A 374 -25.06 33.74 -6.53
C VAL A 374 -23.60 33.71 -6.95
N ALA A 375 -23.07 34.81 -7.52
CA ALA A 375 -21.66 34.93 -7.86
C ALA A 375 -20.74 34.86 -6.64
N LEU A 376 -21.14 35.42 -5.48
CA LEU A 376 -20.39 35.29 -4.23
C LEU A 376 -20.36 33.84 -3.72
N VAL A 377 -21.49 33.12 -3.80
CA VAL A 377 -21.58 31.71 -3.38
C VAL A 377 -20.82 30.79 -4.33
N LEU A 378 -20.96 30.96 -5.65
CA LEU A 378 -20.17 30.21 -6.62
C LEU A 378 -18.68 30.52 -6.48
N GLY A 379 -18.32 31.79 -6.26
CA GLY A 379 -16.94 32.21 -6.00
C GLY A 379 -16.36 31.62 -4.72
N SER A 380 -17.13 31.55 -3.62
CA SER A 380 -16.66 30.94 -2.38
C SER A 380 -16.54 29.41 -2.49
N ILE A 381 -17.44 28.75 -3.22
CA ILE A 381 -17.33 27.32 -3.55
C ILE A 381 -16.06 27.08 -4.39
N LEU A 382 -15.84 27.84 -5.46
CA LEU A 382 -14.64 27.69 -6.32
C LEU A 382 -13.34 27.97 -5.56
N LEU A 383 -13.30 29.01 -4.72
CA LEU A 383 -12.15 29.28 -3.84
C LEU A 383 -11.92 28.15 -2.82
N THR A 384 -12.98 27.55 -2.29
CA THR A 384 -12.88 26.41 -1.35
C THR A 384 -12.37 25.16 -2.05
N LEU A 385 -12.89 24.84 -3.24
CA LEU A 385 -12.42 23.72 -4.06
C LEU A 385 -10.96 23.92 -4.50
N LEU A 386 -10.57 25.14 -4.87
CA LEU A 386 -9.17 25.47 -5.18
C LEU A 386 -8.27 25.35 -3.95
N ALA A 387 -8.72 25.77 -2.76
CA ALA A 387 -7.97 25.58 -1.52
C ALA A 387 -7.79 24.10 -1.16
N PHE A 388 -8.80 23.26 -1.40
CA PHE A 388 -8.69 21.80 -1.25
C PHE A 388 -7.76 21.17 -2.31
N GLU A 389 -7.84 21.57 -3.58
CA GLU A 389 -6.93 21.12 -4.64
C GLU A 389 -5.47 21.47 -4.33
N LEU A 390 -5.20 22.72 -3.95
CA LEU A 390 -3.86 23.18 -3.56
C LEU A 390 -3.38 22.53 -2.24
N GLY A 391 -4.28 22.29 -1.29
CA GLY A 391 -3.98 21.57 -0.05
C GLY A 391 -3.62 20.10 -0.27
N LEU A 392 -4.36 19.39 -1.14
CA LEU A 392 -4.04 18.02 -1.55
C LEU A 392 -2.72 17.96 -2.33
N ARG A 393 -2.42 18.97 -3.15
CA ARG A 393 -1.16 19.10 -3.86
C ARG A 393 0.01 19.32 -2.91
N ALA A 394 -0.06 20.34 -2.05
CA ALA A 394 0.97 20.60 -1.03
C ALA A 394 1.21 19.41 -0.09
N HIS A 395 0.15 18.66 0.25
CA HIS A 395 0.25 17.41 1.02
C HIS A 395 1.00 16.31 0.24
N ARG A 396 0.84 16.23 -1.09
CA ARG A 396 1.54 15.26 -1.95
C ARG A 396 3.00 15.65 -2.22
N GLY A 397 3.30 16.95 -2.22
CA GLY A 397 4.64 17.52 -2.34
C GLY A 397 4.60 18.99 -2.80
N VAL A 398 5.65 19.77 -2.52
CA VAL A 398 5.69 21.20 -2.90
C VAL A 398 5.78 21.35 -4.42
N GLU A 399 6.45 20.42 -5.09
CA GLU A 399 6.52 20.29 -6.55
C GLU A 399 5.14 20.03 -7.18
N TRP A 400 4.18 19.43 -6.49
CA TRP A 400 2.80 19.28 -6.99
C TRP A 400 2.01 20.60 -6.99
N LEU A 401 2.52 21.69 -6.42
CA LEU A 401 1.95 23.03 -6.62
C LEU A 401 2.31 23.60 -8.00
N THR A 402 3.48 23.23 -8.56
CA THR A 402 3.94 23.70 -9.88
C THR A 402 3.70 22.68 -11.00
N GLN A 403 3.74 21.38 -10.70
CA GLN A 403 3.47 20.30 -11.66
C GLN A 403 1.98 19.96 -11.70
N TRP A 404 1.33 20.20 -12.85
CA TRP A 404 -0.09 19.86 -13.09
C TRP A 404 -0.26 18.79 -14.18
N PRO A 405 0.28 17.57 -13.97
CA PRO A 405 0.10 16.47 -14.91
C PRO A 405 -1.37 16.06 -14.98
N ASN A 406 -1.76 15.42 -16.09
CA ASN A 406 -3.02 14.69 -16.15
C ASN A 406 -2.83 13.33 -15.46
N LEU A 407 -3.47 13.13 -14.31
CA LEU A 407 -3.36 11.97 -13.44
C LEU A 407 -3.84 10.68 -14.12
N VAL A 408 -4.88 10.76 -14.95
CA VAL A 408 -5.38 9.63 -15.74
C VAL A 408 -4.38 9.25 -16.83
N ALA A 409 -3.83 10.24 -17.54
CA ALA A 409 -2.79 10.00 -18.54
C ALA A 409 -1.52 9.40 -17.92
N ALA A 410 -1.11 9.89 -16.75
CA ALA A 410 0.02 9.35 -15.99
C ALA A 410 -0.23 7.91 -15.54
N HIS A 411 -1.41 7.62 -14.99
CA HIS A 411 -1.82 6.27 -14.59
C HIS A 411 -1.79 5.28 -15.77
N ARG A 412 -2.44 5.63 -16.89
CA ARG A 412 -2.42 4.83 -18.12
C ARG A 412 -1.01 4.66 -18.68
N THR A 413 -0.13 5.65 -18.53
CA THR A 413 1.29 5.58 -18.95
C THR A 413 2.07 4.59 -18.09
N MET A 414 1.90 4.60 -16.77
CA MET A 414 2.53 3.63 -15.87
C MET A 414 2.01 2.21 -16.13
N GLN A 415 0.69 2.06 -16.32
CA GLN A 415 0.04 0.78 -16.64
C GLN A 415 0.57 0.20 -17.97
N VAL A 416 0.54 0.98 -19.06
CA VAL A 416 1.12 0.56 -20.36
C VAL A 416 2.62 0.28 -20.25
N GLY A 417 3.36 1.03 -19.43
CA GLY A 417 4.78 0.79 -19.17
C GLY A 417 5.04 -0.58 -18.55
N GLN A 418 4.34 -0.93 -17.47
CA GLN A 418 4.46 -2.24 -16.83
C GLN A 418 4.01 -3.38 -17.75
N GLN A 419 2.90 -3.20 -18.48
CA GLN A 419 2.45 -4.18 -19.47
C GLN A 419 3.53 -4.40 -20.56
N ARG A 420 4.18 -3.34 -21.09
CA ARG A 420 5.24 -3.45 -22.12
C ARG A 420 6.55 -4.05 -21.59
N GLY A 421 6.75 -4.04 -20.27
CA GLY A 421 7.85 -4.76 -19.63
C GLY A 421 7.67 -6.28 -19.69
N ARG A 422 6.43 -6.74 -19.46
CA ARG A 422 6.07 -8.16 -19.23
C ARG A 422 5.44 -8.86 -20.44
N PHE A 423 4.83 -8.13 -21.37
CA PHE A 423 4.12 -8.69 -22.52
C PHE A 423 4.53 -8.04 -23.84
N VAL A 424 4.44 -8.81 -24.92
CA VAL A 424 4.56 -8.36 -26.32
C VAL A 424 3.17 -8.28 -26.97
N HIS A 425 3.04 -7.49 -28.03
CA HIS A 425 1.82 -7.48 -28.86
C HIS A 425 1.75 -8.75 -29.71
N ASP A 426 0.54 -9.29 -29.88
CA ASP A 426 0.26 -10.44 -30.73
C ASP A 426 -0.95 -10.11 -31.64
N PRO A 427 -0.88 -10.37 -32.96
CA PRO A 427 -1.94 -9.96 -33.90
C PRO A 427 -3.20 -10.82 -33.81
N LEU A 428 -3.20 -11.97 -33.16
CA LEU A 428 -4.37 -12.86 -32.99
C LEU A 428 -4.97 -12.75 -31.57
N LEU A 429 -4.11 -12.78 -30.55
CA LEU A 429 -4.46 -12.84 -29.13
C LEU A 429 -4.37 -11.48 -28.41
N GLY A 430 -3.81 -10.47 -29.08
CA GLY A 430 -3.64 -9.09 -28.61
C GLY A 430 -2.35 -8.87 -27.83
N PHE A 431 -2.03 -9.79 -26.94
CA PHE A 431 -0.77 -9.80 -26.19
C PHE A 431 -0.36 -11.20 -25.74
N LEU A 432 0.95 -11.39 -25.60
CA LEU A 432 1.59 -12.65 -25.21
C LEU A 432 2.66 -12.39 -24.13
N PRO A 433 2.91 -13.33 -23.18
CA PRO A 433 4.06 -13.27 -22.28
C PRO A 433 5.36 -13.03 -23.06
N LYS A 434 6.16 -12.03 -22.68
CA LYS A 434 7.35 -11.63 -23.43
C LYS A 434 8.42 -12.75 -23.41
N PRO A 435 8.85 -13.30 -24.56
CA PRO A 435 9.91 -14.31 -24.61
C PRO A 435 11.18 -13.89 -23.85
N GLY A 436 11.77 -14.81 -23.08
CA GLY A 436 13.00 -14.59 -22.31
C GLY A 436 12.89 -13.57 -21.16
N PHE A 437 11.67 -13.20 -20.75
CA PHE A 437 11.46 -12.35 -19.56
C PHE A 437 11.77 -13.13 -18.28
N ALA A 438 12.55 -12.53 -17.36
CA ALA A 438 12.81 -13.07 -16.03
C ALA A 438 12.86 -11.92 -15.01
N ALA A 439 11.87 -11.82 -14.12
CA ALA A 439 11.87 -10.87 -13.01
C ALA A 439 10.90 -11.28 -11.90
N GLY A 440 11.24 -11.00 -10.64
CA GLY A 440 10.32 -11.15 -9.50
C GLY A 440 9.79 -12.58 -9.26
N GLY A 441 10.57 -13.61 -9.63
CA GLY A 441 10.12 -15.01 -9.54
C GLY A 441 9.19 -15.46 -10.67
N VAL A 442 9.04 -14.64 -11.73
CA VAL A 442 8.27 -14.96 -12.94
C VAL A 442 9.23 -15.08 -14.13
N THR A 443 9.25 -16.24 -14.79
CA THR A 443 10.10 -16.52 -15.96
C THR A 443 9.28 -17.00 -17.15
N TYR A 444 9.59 -16.51 -18.36
CA TYR A 444 8.95 -16.90 -19.62
C TYR A 444 9.93 -17.54 -20.60
N ASP A 445 9.52 -18.64 -21.22
CA ASP A 445 10.31 -19.33 -22.25
C ASP A 445 10.26 -18.60 -23.61
N ASP A 446 11.05 -19.08 -24.57
CA ASP A 446 11.11 -18.52 -25.93
C ASP A 446 9.79 -18.68 -26.72
N ARG A 447 8.78 -19.36 -26.15
CA ARG A 447 7.49 -19.66 -26.76
C ARG A 447 6.32 -18.93 -26.08
N SER A 448 6.63 -17.96 -25.20
CA SER A 448 5.63 -17.21 -24.43
C SER A 448 4.77 -18.09 -23.50
N PHE A 449 5.32 -19.18 -22.98
CA PHE A 449 4.78 -19.93 -21.85
C PHE A 449 5.47 -19.50 -20.55
N ARG A 450 4.81 -19.67 -19.41
CA ARG A 450 5.47 -19.53 -18.11
C ARG A 450 6.32 -20.78 -17.85
N VAL A 451 7.56 -20.58 -17.43
CA VAL A 451 8.44 -21.67 -17.04
C VAL A 451 7.81 -22.42 -15.87
N VAL A 452 7.66 -23.72 -16.03
CA VAL A 452 7.44 -24.66 -14.94
C VAL A 452 8.80 -25.29 -14.63
N PRO A 453 9.36 -25.15 -13.42
CA PRO A 453 10.64 -25.76 -13.08
C PRO A 453 10.59 -27.29 -13.24
N ASP A 454 11.67 -27.87 -13.77
CA ASP A 454 11.74 -29.30 -14.04
C ASP A 454 11.57 -30.13 -12.75
N ALA A 455 10.56 -31.00 -12.73
CA ALA A 455 10.57 -32.15 -11.83
C ALA A 455 11.71 -33.11 -12.25
N PRO A 456 12.40 -33.77 -11.30
CA PRO A 456 13.55 -34.62 -11.57
C PRO A 456 13.17 -35.89 -12.37
N THR A 457 13.11 -35.75 -13.70
CA THR A 457 12.54 -36.68 -14.68
C THR A 457 11.00 -36.79 -14.60
N PRO A 458 10.26 -36.60 -15.71
CA PRO A 458 8.82 -36.90 -15.75
C PRO A 458 8.55 -38.38 -15.45
N ALA A 459 7.89 -38.66 -14.33
CA ALA A 459 7.58 -40.01 -13.88
C ALA A 459 6.55 -40.73 -14.78
N ARG A 460 5.85 -40.00 -15.66
CA ARG A 460 4.86 -40.54 -16.61
C ARG A 460 5.02 -39.93 -18.00
N PRO A 461 4.80 -40.72 -19.07
CA PRO A 461 4.76 -40.20 -20.43
C PRO A 461 3.50 -39.35 -20.66
N GLY A 462 3.57 -38.43 -21.62
CA GLY A 462 2.51 -37.48 -21.93
C GLY A 462 2.84 -36.05 -21.48
N ARG A 463 1.96 -35.11 -21.84
CA ARG A 463 2.07 -33.69 -21.48
C ARG A 463 0.70 -33.13 -21.14
N ILE A 464 0.64 -32.24 -20.16
CA ILE A 464 -0.55 -31.48 -19.81
C ILE A 464 -0.34 -30.04 -20.30
N LEU A 465 -1.34 -29.43 -20.92
CA LEU A 465 -1.36 -28.01 -21.29
C LEU A 465 -2.32 -27.26 -20.38
N ALA A 466 -1.81 -26.37 -19.54
CA ALA A 466 -2.61 -25.52 -18.68
C ALA A 466 -2.97 -24.21 -19.42
N LEU A 467 -4.26 -23.97 -19.67
CA LEU A 467 -4.79 -22.75 -20.29
C LEU A 467 -5.62 -21.97 -19.27
N GLY A 468 -5.54 -20.64 -19.28
CA GLY A 468 -6.36 -19.81 -18.41
C GLY A 468 -5.85 -18.38 -18.27
N ASP A 469 -6.35 -17.69 -17.24
CA ASP A 469 -5.98 -16.30 -16.93
C ASP A 469 -4.78 -16.21 -15.96
N SER A 470 -4.71 -15.14 -15.17
CA SER A 470 -3.84 -14.95 -14.01
C SER A 470 -3.85 -16.11 -12.99
N TYR A 471 -4.96 -16.86 -12.84
CA TYR A 471 -5.03 -18.03 -11.95
C TYR A 471 -4.38 -19.28 -12.54
N THR A 472 -4.23 -19.37 -13.87
CA THR A 472 -3.40 -20.42 -14.50
C THR A 472 -1.96 -19.99 -14.65
N HIS A 473 -1.73 -18.71 -14.95
CA HIS A 473 -0.40 -18.11 -14.89
C HIS A 473 0.24 -18.31 -13.51
N GLY A 474 -0.52 -18.09 -12.43
CA GLY A 474 -0.02 -18.08 -11.05
C GLY A 474 0.53 -16.71 -10.66
N ASP A 475 -0.19 -15.63 -10.98
CA ASP A 475 0.18 -14.30 -10.50
C ASP A 475 0.28 -14.27 -8.96
N GLU A 476 1.12 -13.37 -8.42
CA GLU A 476 1.48 -13.25 -7.00
C GLU A 476 2.33 -14.38 -6.39
N VAL A 477 2.67 -15.45 -7.14
CA VAL A 477 3.59 -16.52 -6.68
C VAL A 477 4.74 -16.78 -7.66
N ALA A 478 5.83 -17.41 -7.16
CA ALA A 478 6.99 -17.76 -7.96
C ALA A 478 6.72 -18.97 -8.88
N ASP A 479 7.58 -19.18 -9.89
CA ASP A 479 7.38 -20.22 -10.93
C ASP A 479 7.14 -21.63 -10.36
N ALA A 480 7.85 -21.98 -9.28
CA ALA A 480 7.74 -23.27 -8.57
C ALA A 480 6.45 -23.43 -7.74
N ASP A 481 5.81 -22.32 -7.36
CA ASP A 481 4.64 -22.26 -6.47
C ASP A 481 3.31 -22.20 -7.25
N THR A 482 3.37 -22.23 -8.58
CA THR A 482 2.19 -22.23 -9.44
C THR A 482 1.50 -23.60 -9.43
N TRP A 483 0.17 -23.64 -9.53
CA TRP A 483 -0.52 -24.95 -9.58
C TRP A 483 -0.07 -25.86 -10.74
N PRO A 484 0.36 -25.36 -11.92
CA PRO A 484 0.97 -26.20 -12.95
C PRO A 484 2.32 -26.83 -12.53
N ALA A 485 3.13 -26.14 -11.73
CA ALA A 485 4.39 -26.68 -11.20
C ALA A 485 4.14 -27.74 -10.10
N HIS A 486 3.22 -27.45 -9.18
CA HIS A 486 2.76 -28.46 -8.22
C HIS A 486 2.13 -29.67 -8.92
N LEU A 487 1.30 -29.48 -9.96
CA LEU A 487 0.68 -30.56 -10.73
C LEU A 487 1.73 -31.43 -11.45
N THR A 488 2.81 -30.84 -11.97
CA THR A 488 3.94 -31.59 -12.55
C THR A 488 4.55 -32.55 -11.53
N THR A 489 4.65 -32.11 -10.27
CA THR A 489 5.16 -32.92 -9.15
C THR A 489 4.17 -33.99 -8.69
N ILE A 490 2.86 -33.72 -8.74
CA ILE A 490 1.81 -34.60 -8.19
C ILE A 490 1.32 -35.64 -9.20
N ASP A 491 1.03 -35.25 -10.46
CA ASP A 491 0.58 -36.20 -11.50
C ASP A 491 1.74 -36.93 -12.18
N GLY A 492 2.93 -36.31 -12.25
CA GLY A 492 4.15 -36.89 -12.81
C GLY A 492 4.34 -36.72 -14.32
N ARG A 493 3.38 -36.13 -15.04
CA ARG A 493 3.56 -35.64 -16.43
C ARG A 493 4.07 -34.21 -16.44
N ALA A 494 4.84 -33.85 -17.47
CA ALA A 494 5.27 -32.47 -17.69
C ALA A 494 4.07 -31.56 -18.01
N VAL A 495 3.92 -30.46 -17.26
CA VAL A 495 2.88 -29.44 -17.50
C VAL A 495 3.47 -28.22 -18.19
N ILE A 496 2.83 -27.77 -19.28
CA ILE A 496 3.15 -26.52 -19.97
C ILE A 496 2.19 -25.45 -19.44
N ASN A 497 2.70 -24.44 -18.76
CA ASN A 497 1.88 -23.32 -18.28
C ASN A 497 1.68 -22.27 -19.40
N ALA A 498 0.52 -22.33 -20.03
CA ALA A 498 0.08 -21.40 -21.05
C ALA A 498 -0.99 -20.40 -20.56
N GLY A 499 -1.13 -20.21 -19.24
CA GLY A 499 -1.95 -19.14 -18.67
C GLY A 499 -1.40 -17.74 -18.94
N VAL A 500 -2.28 -16.74 -19.08
CA VAL A 500 -1.89 -15.35 -19.36
C VAL A 500 -2.75 -14.38 -18.55
N SER A 501 -2.13 -13.52 -17.76
CA SER A 501 -2.79 -12.52 -16.91
C SER A 501 -3.82 -11.68 -17.68
N GLY A 502 -5.05 -11.60 -17.18
CA GLY A 502 -6.11 -10.77 -17.78
C GLY A 502 -6.74 -11.29 -19.09
N PHE A 503 -6.42 -12.51 -19.53
CA PHE A 503 -7.15 -13.15 -20.64
C PHE A 503 -8.63 -13.39 -20.27
N GLY A 504 -9.52 -13.26 -21.25
CA GLY A 504 -10.88 -13.79 -21.18
C GLY A 504 -10.99 -15.21 -21.75
N VAL A 505 -12.13 -15.86 -21.53
CA VAL A 505 -12.40 -17.23 -22.01
C VAL A 505 -12.33 -17.36 -23.55
N ASP A 506 -12.57 -16.26 -24.26
CA ASP A 506 -12.35 -16.10 -25.69
C ASP A 506 -10.87 -16.26 -26.09
N GLN A 507 -9.97 -15.55 -25.40
CA GLN A 507 -8.53 -15.61 -25.65
C GLN A 507 -7.92 -16.95 -25.19
N MET A 508 -8.47 -17.57 -24.13
CA MET A 508 -8.05 -18.91 -23.70
C MET A 508 -8.30 -19.97 -24.78
N VAL A 509 -9.50 -19.97 -25.38
CA VAL A 509 -9.86 -20.91 -26.44
C VAL A 509 -9.06 -20.63 -27.71
N LEU A 510 -8.93 -19.37 -28.15
CA LEU A 510 -8.07 -19.00 -29.28
C LEU A 510 -6.60 -19.42 -29.07
N ARG A 511 -6.06 -19.28 -27.85
CA ARG A 511 -4.69 -19.71 -27.52
C ARG A 511 -4.57 -21.23 -27.55
N GLY A 512 -5.60 -21.95 -27.08
CA GLY A 512 -5.71 -23.40 -27.23
C GLY A 512 -5.69 -23.84 -28.70
N GLU A 513 -6.59 -23.30 -29.51
CA GLU A 513 -6.66 -23.54 -30.97
C GLU A 513 -5.29 -23.33 -31.66
N ALA A 514 -4.58 -22.24 -31.31
CA ALA A 514 -3.29 -21.91 -31.90
C ALA A 514 -2.15 -22.87 -31.52
N VAL A 515 -2.07 -23.33 -30.25
CA VAL A 515 -0.94 -24.15 -29.79
C VAL A 515 -1.17 -25.66 -29.90
N LEU A 516 -2.42 -26.13 -29.83
CA LEU A 516 -2.78 -27.55 -29.82
C LEU A 516 -2.14 -28.37 -30.96
N PRO A 517 -2.19 -27.94 -32.24
CA PRO A 517 -1.63 -28.70 -33.35
C PRO A 517 -0.11 -28.91 -33.24
N SER A 518 0.60 -27.96 -32.62
CA SER A 518 2.07 -27.96 -32.44
C SER A 518 2.51 -28.73 -31.20
N LEU A 519 1.73 -28.68 -30.12
CA LEU A 519 2.09 -29.27 -28.83
C LEU A 519 1.65 -30.73 -28.69
N ARG A 520 0.49 -31.07 -29.28
CA ARG A 520 -0.21 -32.35 -29.13
C ARG A 520 -0.16 -32.88 -27.67
N PRO A 521 -0.65 -32.08 -26.69
CA PRO A 521 -0.70 -32.53 -25.31
C PRO A 521 -1.66 -33.72 -25.19
N GLU A 522 -1.50 -34.53 -24.16
CA GLU A 522 -2.45 -35.61 -23.86
C GLU A 522 -3.72 -35.04 -23.22
N ILE A 523 -3.57 -33.96 -22.45
CA ILE A 523 -4.62 -33.33 -21.65
C ILE A 523 -4.49 -31.80 -21.76
N VAL A 524 -5.60 -31.11 -21.97
CA VAL A 524 -5.77 -29.68 -21.63
C VAL A 524 -6.46 -29.57 -20.28
N VAL A 525 -5.92 -28.73 -19.41
CA VAL A 525 -6.61 -28.22 -18.23
C VAL A 525 -6.89 -26.74 -18.48
N LEU A 526 -8.13 -26.39 -18.82
CA LEU A 526 -8.56 -25.00 -18.97
C LEU A 526 -9.14 -24.54 -17.63
N SER A 527 -8.48 -23.62 -16.94
CA SER A 527 -9.00 -23.02 -15.71
C SER A 527 -9.41 -21.57 -15.89
N LEU A 528 -10.59 -21.25 -15.37
CA LEU A 528 -11.24 -19.95 -15.51
C LEU A 528 -11.83 -19.47 -14.18
N ILE A 529 -12.00 -18.16 -14.07
CA ILE A 529 -12.81 -17.49 -13.06
C ILE A 529 -14.03 -16.83 -13.72
N ALA A 530 -15.06 -16.51 -12.92
CA ALA A 530 -16.27 -15.85 -13.42
C ALA A 530 -16.01 -14.51 -14.16
N ASP A 531 -14.92 -13.81 -13.81
CA ASP A 531 -14.52 -12.56 -14.48
C ASP A 531 -14.11 -12.77 -15.96
N ASP A 532 -13.69 -13.97 -16.35
CA ASP A 532 -13.21 -14.27 -17.71
C ASP A 532 -14.33 -14.23 -18.76
N LEU A 533 -15.57 -14.43 -18.32
CA LEU A 533 -16.77 -14.26 -19.12
C LEU A 533 -16.99 -12.77 -19.39
N ARG A 534 -16.86 -11.91 -18.37
CA ARG A 534 -16.91 -10.45 -18.52
C ARG A 534 -15.75 -9.94 -19.39
N ARG A 535 -14.54 -10.50 -19.26
CA ARG A 535 -13.36 -10.14 -20.08
C ARG A 535 -13.54 -10.41 -21.58
N ALA A 536 -14.39 -11.37 -21.95
CA ALA A 536 -14.72 -11.64 -23.36
C ALA A 536 -15.64 -10.58 -24.01
N GLU A 537 -16.16 -9.62 -23.24
CA GLU A 537 -17.04 -8.55 -23.73
C GLU A 537 -16.29 -7.30 -24.22
N TYR A 538 -14.95 -7.28 -24.14
CA TYR A 538 -14.10 -6.12 -24.43
C TYR A 538 -13.23 -6.32 -25.69
N LYS A 539 -13.02 -5.23 -26.44
CA LYS A 539 -12.00 -5.12 -27.50
C LYS A 539 -10.72 -4.41 -27.03
N ARG A 540 -10.78 -3.72 -25.88
CA ARG A 540 -9.62 -3.19 -25.14
C ARG A 540 -9.86 -3.31 -23.64
N ALA A 541 -8.85 -3.78 -22.90
CA ALA A 541 -8.86 -3.85 -21.44
C ALA A 541 -7.48 -3.45 -20.90
N TRP A 542 -7.44 -2.70 -19.79
CA TRP A 542 -6.19 -2.17 -19.20
C TRP A 542 -5.24 -1.48 -20.22
N SER A 543 -5.79 -0.66 -21.13
CA SER A 543 -5.10 -0.04 -22.28
C SER A 543 -4.56 -1.00 -23.36
N VAL A 544 -4.79 -2.31 -23.27
CA VAL A 544 -4.30 -3.32 -24.22
C VAL A 544 -5.45 -3.81 -25.12
N GLY A 545 -5.23 -3.78 -26.44
CA GLY A 545 -6.19 -4.33 -27.43
C GLY A 545 -6.25 -5.85 -27.36
N LYS A 546 -7.44 -6.44 -27.56
CA LYS A 546 -7.66 -7.89 -27.58
C LYS A 546 -8.67 -8.30 -28.68
N PRO A 547 -8.64 -9.54 -29.18
CA PRO A 547 -9.72 -10.07 -30.02
C PRO A 547 -11.03 -10.12 -29.21
N TYR A 548 -12.17 -10.27 -29.89
CA TYR A 548 -13.42 -10.69 -29.25
C TYR A 548 -14.25 -11.51 -30.24
N PHE A 549 -15.23 -12.27 -29.75
CA PHE A 549 -16.18 -12.97 -30.62
C PHE A 549 -17.56 -12.30 -30.59
N GLU A 550 -18.17 -12.17 -31.76
CA GLU A 550 -19.54 -11.73 -31.92
C GLU A 550 -20.44 -12.91 -32.31
N ARG A 551 -21.66 -12.97 -31.76
CA ARG A 551 -22.65 -13.99 -32.11
C ARG A 551 -23.42 -13.56 -33.35
N THR A 552 -23.29 -14.32 -34.44
CA THR A 552 -23.99 -14.10 -35.70
C THR A 552 -25.10 -15.13 -35.90
N ALA A 553 -25.85 -15.04 -37.01
CA ALA A 553 -26.80 -16.08 -37.41
C ALA A 553 -26.12 -17.42 -37.78
N THR A 554 -24.82 -17.42 -38.09
CA THR A 554 -24.05 -18.59 -38.54
C THR A 554 -23.14 -19.19 -37.46
N GLY A 555 -22.85 -18.47 -36.36
CA GLY A 555 -22.03 -18.99 -35.26
C GLY A 555 -21.36 -17.90 -34.42
N LEU A 556 -20.06 -18.09 -34.17
CA LEU A 556 -19.17 -17.05 -33.63
C LEU A 556 -18.30 -16.50 -34.76
N GLU A 557 -18.31 -15.18 -34.94
CA GLU A 557 -17.40 -14.47 -35.83
C GLU A 557 -16.30 -13.79 -35.00
N LEU A 558 -15.03 -13.98 -35.41
CA LEU A 558 -13.87 -13.40 -34.73
C LEU A 558 -13.69 -11.95 -35.18
N ARG A 559 -13.72 -11.02 -34.22
CA ARG A 559 -13.62 -9.57 -34.44
C ARG A 559 -12.32 -9.02 -33.85
N ASN A 560 -11.94 -7.83 -34.34
CA ASN A 560 -10.74 -7.11 -33.91
C ASN A 560 -9.44 -7.89 -34.15
N VAL A 561 -9.35 -8.60 -35.28
CA VAL A 561 -8.16 -9.33 -35.76
C VAL A 561 -7.84 -8.85 -37.19
N PRO A 562 -6.59 -8.46 -37.52
CA PRO A 562 -5.43 -8.38 -36.63
C PRO A 562 -5.64 -7.34 -35.51
N VAL A 563 -5.26 -7.71 -34.29
CA VAL A 563 -5.51 -6.90 -33.09
C VAL A 563 -4.71 -5.60 -33.17
N PRO A 564 -5.33 -4.41 -32.97
CA PRO A 564 -4.62 -3.15 -32.99
C PRO A 564 -3.45 -3.09 -31.99
N PRO A 565 -2.30 -2.49 -32.35
CA PRO A 565 -1.22 -2.26 -31.42
C PRO A 565 -1.67 -1.31 -30.30
N TRP A 566 -1.02 -1.40 -29.15
CA TRP A 566 -1.56 -0.75 -27.94
C TRP A 566 -1.48 0.79 -28.09
N PRO A 567 -2.60 1.51 -27.89
CA PRO A 567 -2.68 2.95 -28.13
C PRO A 567 -1.72 3.76 -27.25
N ALA A 568 -1.45 5.00 -27.66
CA ALA A 568 -0.76 5.93 -26.79
C ALA A 568 -1.64 6.22 -25.55
N PRO A 569 -1.12 6.21 -24.31
CA PRO A 569 -1.92 6.45 -23.09
C PRO A 569 -2.74 7.75 -23.10
N GLY A 570 -2.31 8.75 -23.89
CA GLY A 570 -3.02 10.02 -24.08
C GLY A 570 -4.06 10.03 -25.19
N SER A 571 -4.04 9.09 -26.15
CA SER A 571 -4.95 9.11 -27.32
C SER A 571 -6.33 8.49 -27.05
N THR A 572 -6.54 7.86 -25.90
CA THR A 572 -7.83 7.32 -25.44
C THR A 572 -8.47 8.14 -24.32
N LEU A 573 -8.01 9.38 -24.12
CA LEU A 573 -8.56 10.31 -23.13
C LEU A 573 -9.80 11.03 -23.69
N GLU A 574 -10.97 10.74 -23.12
CA GLU A 574 -12.18 11.52 -23.40
C GLU A 574 -12.06 12.97 -22.88
N PHE A 575 -12.98 13.84 -23.31
CA PHE A 575 -13.10 15.22 -22.83
C PHE A 575 -13.17 15.35 -21.29
N SER A 576 -13.87 14.42 -20.63
CA SER A 576 -13.95 14.28 -19.16
C SER A 576 -12.55 14.17 -18.53
N HIS A 577 -11.75 13.22 -19.01
CA HIS A 577 -10.37 12.97 -18.59
C HIS A 577 -9.44 14.15 -18.94
N ILE A 578 -9.61 14.79 -20.09
CA ILE A 578 -8.81 15.96 -20.51
C ILE A 578 -9.06 17.16 -19.59
N LEU A 579 -10.32 17.44 -19.27
CA LEU A 579 -10.75 18.58 -18.46
C LEU A 579 -10.46 18.38 -16.97
N LEU A 580 -10.91 17.25 -16.40
CA LEU A 580 -10.91 17.00 -14.96
C LEU A 580 -9.69 16.20 -14.47
N GLY A 581 -9.00 15.47 -15.36
CA GLY A 581 -7.85 14.64 -15.00
C GLY A 581 -6.63 15.39 -14.45
N ARG A 582 -6.62 16.72 -14.47
CA ARG A 582 -5.61 17.56 -13.80
C ARG A 582 -5.97 17.95 -12.35
N SER A 583 -7.19 17.67 -11.90
CA SER A 583 -7.59 17.93 -10.51
C SER A 583 -7.33 16.71 -9.64
N LEU A 584 -6.42 16.85 -8.67
CA LEU A 584 -6.14 15.86 -7.64
C LEU A 584 -7.34 15.71 -6.68
N LEU A 585 -8.14 16.76 -6.50
CA LEU A 585 -9.41 16.69 -5.77
C LEU A 585 -10.44 15.84 -6.49
N VAL A 586 -10.68 16.06 -7.80
CA VAL A 586 -11.65 15.27 -8.57
C VAL A 586 -11.17 13.82 -8.72
N ASP A 587 -9.90 13.59 -9.06
CA ASP A 587 -9.33 12.24 -9.09
C ASP A 587 -9.48 11.54 -7.75
N ARG A 588 -9.28 12.23 -6.62
CA ARG A 588 -9.45 11.64 -5.27
C ARG A 588 -10.92 11.39 -4.91
N VAL A 589 -11.86 12.21 -5.35
CA VAL A 589 -13.30 11.97 -5.16
C VAL A 589 -13.76 10.79 -6.01
N LEU A 590 -13.35 10.68 -7.27
CA LEU A 590 -13.72 9.56 -8.15
C LEU A 590 -13.13 8.23 -7.68
N GLN A 591 -11.95 8.22 -7.06
CA GLN A 591 -11.38 7.06 -6.35
C GLN A 591 -12.24 6.56 -5.17
N LEU A 592 -13.17 7.36 -4.64
CA LEU A 592 -14.08 6.96 -3.56
C LEU A 592 -15.43 6.44 -4.09
N LEU A 593 -15.65 6.48 -5.41
CA LEU A 593 -16.88 6.00 -6.05
C LEU A 593 -16.68 4.57 -6.61
N PRO A 594 -17.78 3.80 -6.81
CA PRO A 594 -17.69 2.46 -7.37
C PRO A 594 -17.11 2.39 -8.79
N TRP A 595 -17.05 3.51 -9.51
CA TRP A 595 -16.63 3.62 -10.93
C TRP A 595 -15.17 4.09 -11.08
N HIS A 596 -14.34 3.95 -10.03
CA HIS A 596 -12.95 4.41 -10.01
C HIS A 596 -12.06 3.72 -11.07
N GLU A 597 -12.36 2.46 -11.39
CA GLU A 597 -11.72 1.72 -12.49
C GLU A 597 -11.98 2.43 -13.83
N ASP A 598 -13.23 2.74 -14.17
CA ASP A 598 -13.61 3.37 -15.44
C ASP A 598 -12.97 4.75 -15.64
N TRP A 599 -12.73 5.49 -14.55
CA TRP A 599 -12.05 6.80 -14.57
C TRP A 599 -10.55 6.73 -14.91
N ARG A 600 -9.87 5.64 -14.53
CA ARG A 600 -8.40 5.53 -14.61
C ARG A 600 -7.90 4.49 -15.59
N VAL A 601 -8.66 3.44 -15.82
CA VAL A 601 -8.29 2.27 -16.62
C VAL A 601 -9.02 2.31 -17.95
N ASP A 602 -8.27 2.17 -19.03
CA ASP A 602 -8.80 2.24 -20.38
C ASP A 602 -9.39 0.87 -20.80
N HIS A 603 -10.68 0.72 -20.51
CA HIS A 603 -11.51 -0.37 -21.02
C HIS A 603 -12.41 0.13 -22.14
N GLU A 604 -12.49 -0.60 -23.25
CA GLU A 604 -13.51 -0.36 -24.28
C GLU A 604 -14.27 -1.65 -24.58
N ARG A 605 -15.53 -1.64 -24.18
CA ARG A 605 -16.46 -2.76 -24.32
C ARG A 605 -16.93 -2.86 -25.77
N ALA A 606 -17.01 -4.07 -26.30
CA ALA A 606 -17.48 -4.35 -27.66
C ALA A 606 -18.91 -4.92 -27.68
N LEU A 607 -19.28 -5.69 -26.65
CA LEU A 607 -20.59 -6.33 -26.54
C LEU A 607 -21.39 -5.74 -25.36
N PRO A 608 -22.74 -5.79 -25.36
CA PRO A 608 -23.53 -5.52 -24.16
C PRO A 608 -23.11 -6.36 -22.95
N SER A 609 -23.36 -5.83 -21.74
CA SER A 609 -23.05 -6.52 -20.48
C SER A 609 -23.86 -7.83 -20.35
N ARG A 610 -23.19 -8.91 -19.93
CA ARG A 610 -23.68 -10.30 -19.88
C ARG A 610 -23.86 -11.01 -21.23
N GLU A 611 -23.38 -10.45 -22.35
CA GLU A 611 -23.24 -11.26 -23.58
C GLU A 611 -22.10 -12.29 -23.48
N GLY A 612 -21.09 -12.05 -22.63
CA GLY A 612 -19.98 -12.98 -22.40
C GLY A 612 -20.44 -14.33 -21.85
N GLU A 613 -21.47 -14.33 -21.00
CA GLU A 613 -22.15 -15.56 -20.52
C GLU A 613 -22.69 -16.40 -21.70
N LYS A 614 -23.10 -15.78 -22.81
CA LYS A 614 -23.64 -16.45 -24.00
C LYS A 614 -22.56 -16.91 -24.99
N LEU A 615 -21.31 -16.45 -24.82
CA LEU A 615 -20.18 -16.91 -25.65
C LEU A 615 -19.64 -18.28 -25.20
N VAL A 616 -19.83 -18.66 -23.92
CA VAL A 616 -19.14 -19.83 -23.33
C VAL A 616 -19.51 -21.15 -24.01
N CYS A 617 -20.80 -21.47 -24.17
CA CYS A 617 -21.24 -22.72 -24.82
C CYS A 617 -20.79 -22.84 -26.31
N PRO A 618 -20.81 -21.76 -27.12
CA PRO A 618 -20.13 -21.75 -28.42
C PRO A 618 -18.60 -21.89 -28.36
N LEU A 619 -17.92 -21.26 -27.40
CA LEU A 619 -16.45 -21.35 -27.24
C LEU A 619 -15.99 -22.74 -26.80
N MET A 620 -16.70 -23.38 -25.87
CA MET A 620 -16.39 -24.75 -25.42
C MET A 620 -16.53 -25.76 -26.58
N ARG A 621 -17.46 -25.55 -27.51
CA ARG A 621 -17.56 -26.37 -28.74
C ARG A 621 -16.35 -26.17 -29.67
N ARG A 622 -15.92 -24.94 -29.92
CA ARG A 622 -14.67 -24.69 -30.70
C ARG A 622 -13.45 -25.38 -30.08
N LEU A 623 -13.33 -25.34 -28.75
CA LEU A 623 -12.28 -26.07 -28.04
C LEU A 623 -12.42 -27.60 -28.21
N ALA A 624 -13.65 -28.13 -28.27
CA ALA A 624 -13.90 -29.54 -28.50
C ALA A 624 -13.53 -29.97 -29.92
N ASP A 625 -13.82 -29.14 -30.93
CA ASP A 625 -13.40 -29.35 -32.32
C ASP A 625 -11.86 -29.42 -32.42
N ALA A 626 -11.15 -28.48 -31.79
CA ALA A 626 -9.68 -28.42 -31.79
C ALA A 626 -9.03 -29.56 -30.97
N ALA A 627 -9.64 -29.94 -29.85
CA ALA A 627 -9.19 -31.06 -29.02
C ALA A 627 -9.42 -32.41 -29.73
N GLY A 628 -10.59 -32.60 -30.34
CA GLY A 628 -10.93 -33.79 -31.13
C GLY A 628 -10.00 -33.97 -32.34
N ALA A 629 -9.69 -32.90 -33.06
CA ALA A 629 -8.73 -32.89 -34.17
C ALA A 629 -7.29 -33.25 -33.76
N THR A 630 -6.97 -33.30 -32.46
CA THR A 630 -5.66 -33.66 -31.92
C THR A 630 -5.66 -34.90 -31.00
N GLY A 631 -6.83 -35.50 -30.73
CA GLY A 631 -6.97 -36.59 -29.75
C GLY A 631 -6.71 -36.17 -28.29
N THR A 632 -6.85 -34.88 -28.00
CA THR A 632 -6.57 -34.27 -26.69
C THR A 632 -7.78 -34.39 -25.76
N ARG A 633 -7.57 -34.82 -24.50
CA ARG A 633 -8.64 -34.84 -23.48
C ARG A 633 -8.73 -33.48 -22.77
N VAL A 634 -9.91 -33.05 -22.32
CA VAL A 634 -10.10 -31.72 -21.72
C VAL A 634 -10.75 -31.82 -20.33
N LEU A 635 -10.15 -31.12 -19.36
CA LEU A 635 -10.72 -30.80 -18.06
C LEU A 635 -10.94 -29.28 -17.98
N VAL A 636 -12.14 -28.84 -17.58
CA VAL A 636 -12.43 -27.44 -17.28
C VAL A 636 -12.54 -27.24 -15.76
N VAL A 637 -11.79 -26.28 -15.22
CA VAL A 637 -11.63 -26.05 -13.77
C VAL A 637 -12.11 -24.67 -13.38
N GLY A 638 -13.20 -24.59 -12.63
CA GLY A 638 -13.73 -23.36 -12.06
C GLY A 638 -12.95 -22.92 -10.82
N GLN A 639 -12.35 -21.73 -10.85
CA GLN A 639 -11.67 -21.07 -9.73
C GLN A 639 -12.41 -19.80 -9.26
N TYR A 640 -12.06 -19.32 -8.07
CA TYR A 640 -12.77 -18.27 -7.34
C TYR A 640 -11.80 -17.25 -6.74
N ASP A 641 -12.15 -15.97 -6.75
CA ASP A 641 -11.30 -14.88 -6.25
C ASP A 641 -11.52 -14.58 -4.75
N LYS A 642 -10.52 -13.94 -4.14
CA LYS A 642 -10.49 -13.60 -2.70
C LYS A 642 -11.77 -12.96 -2.15
N HIS A 643 -12.50 -12.18 -2.96
CA HIS A 643 -13.68 -11.42 -2.51
C HIS A 643 -14.98 -12.23 -2.50
N VAL A 644 -14.99 -13.45 -3.07
CA VAL A 644 -16.11 -14.41 -2.94
C VAL A 644 -16.37 -14.68 -1.45
N TRP A 645 -15.31 -14.89 -0.69
CA TRP A 645 -15.35 -15.26 0.73
C TRP A 645 -15.77 -14.13 1.68
N SER A 646 -15.79 -12.88 1.21
CA SER A 646 -16.18 -11.70 2.00
C SER A 646 -17.47 -11.01 1.52
N ASN A 647 -18.04 -11.44 0.38
CA ASN A 647 -19.23 -10.82 -0.21
C ASN A 647 -20.22 -11.88 -0.73
N PRO A 648 -21.29 -12.21 0.02
CA PRO A 648 -22.27 -13.22 -0.38
C PRO A 648 -22.98 -12.97 -1.71
N ARG A 649 -23.08 -11.70 -2.17
CA ARG A 649 -23.63 -11.39 -3.49
C ARG A 649 -22.64 -11.72 -4.61
N ARG A 650 -21.34 -11.51 -4.36
CA ARG A 650 -20.26 -11.89 -5.30
C ARG A 650 -20.12 -13.40 -5.38
N ASP A 651 -20.20 -14.10 -4.26
CA ASP A 651 -20.25 -15.57 -4.23
C ASP A 651 -21.39 -16.13 -5.09
N ALA A 652 -22.63 -15.67 -4.88
CA ALA A 652 -23.77 -16.15 -5.64
C ALA A 652 -23.66 -15.84 -7.15
N GLU A 653 -23.16 -14.66 -7.53
CA GLU A 653 -22.93 -14.28 -8.93
C GLU A 653 -21.83 -15.16 -9.56
N HIS A 654 -20.69 -15.31 -8.88
CA HIS A 654 -19.54 -16.07 -9.37
C HIS A 654 -19.87 -17.57 -9.46
N ARG A 655 -20.60 -18.15 -8.49
CA ARG A 655 -21.05 -19.54 -8.57
C ARG A 655 -22.04 -19.77 -9.72
N ARG A 656 -22.95 -18.84 -10.03
CA ARG A 656 -23.78 -18.95 -11.24
C ARG A 656 -22.93 -18.94 -12.51
N GLN A 657 -22.04 -17.97 -12.64
CA GLN A 657 -21.23 -17.76 -13.85
C GLN A 657 -20.23 -18.91 -14.09
N THR A 658 -19.57 -19.39 -13.05
CA THR A 658 -18.71 -20.59 -13.13
C THR A 658 -19.54 -21.85 -13.37
N GLY A 659 -20.69 -22.01 -12.71
CA GLY A 659 -21.62 -23.13 -12.94
C GLY A 659 -22.06 -23.24 -14.40
N LEU A 660 -22.50 -22.13 -15.00
CA LEU A 660 -22.82 -22.02 -16.42
C LEU A 660 -21.65 -22.46 -17.32
N ALA A 661 -20.42 -22.05 -17.00
CA ALA A 661 -19.25 -22.43 -17.77
C ALA A 661 -18.94 -23.94 -17.67
N LEU A 662 -19.11 -24.55 -16.49
CA LEU A 662 -18.96 -25.99 -16.29
C LEU A 662 -20.12 -26.80 -16.90
N ASP A 663 -21.34 -26.25 -16.93
CA ASP A 663 -22.47 -26.84 -17.66
C ASP A 663 -22.19 -26.86 -19.16
N CYS A 664 -21.76 -25.73 -19.73
CA CYS A 664 -21.32 -25.64 -21.12
C CYS A 664 -20.16 -26.59 -21.46
N ALA A 665 -19.19 -26.76 -20.55
CA ALA A 665 -18.09 -27.70 -20.70
C ALA A 665 -18.56 -29.17 -20.69
N ARG A 666 -19.47 -29.54 -19.78
CA ARG A 666 -20.09 -30.88 -19.76
C ARG A 666 -20.91 -31.14 -21.03
N THR A 667 -21.64 -30.15 -21.55
CA THR A 667 -22.35 -30.26 -22.84
C THR A 667 -21.39 -30.41 -24.03
N ALA A 668 -20.16 -29.90 -23.93
CA ALA A 668 -19.10 -30.11 -24.93
C ALA A 668 -18.32 -31.43 -24.75
N GLY A 669 -18.72 -32.30 -23.81
CA GLY A 669 -18.08 -33.59 -23.56
C GLY A 669 -16.84 -33.55 -22.66
N PHE A 670 -16.58 -32.43 -21.98
CA PHE A 670 -15.40 -32.27 -21.13
C PHE A 670 -15.62 -32.77 -19.70
N ALA A 671 -14.53 -33.23 -19.07
CA ALA A 671 -14.48 -33.38 -17.62
C ALA A 671 -14.57 -31.99 -16.95
N THR A 672 -15.13 -31.91 -15.74
CA THR A 672 -15.26 -30.64 -15.00
C THR A 672 -14.89 -30.77 -13.53
N LEU A 673 -14.31 -29.71 -12.97
CA LEU A 673 -13.97 -29.58 -11.56
C LEU A 673 -14.39 -28.20 -11.05
N ASP A 674 -15.21 -28.17 -9.99
CA ASP A 674 -15.54 -26.96 -9.23
C ASP A 674 -14.68 -26.94 -7.96
N THR A 675 -13.82 -25.93 -7.82
CA THR A 675 -12.94 -25.79 -6.65
C THR A 675 -13.60 -25.08 -5.46
N HIS A 676 -14.84 -24.58 -5.58
CA HIS A 676 -15.48 -23.78 -4.53
C HIS A 676 -15.53 -24.49 -3.17
N SER A 677 -16.02 -25.73 -3.15
CA SER A 677 -16.18 -26.52 -1.91
C SER A 677 -14.85 -26.97 -1.29
N LEU A 678 -13.75 -26.93 -2.05
CA LEU A 678 -12.39 -27.15 -1.56
C LEU A 678 -11.85 -25.86 -0.91
N LEU A 679 -11.86 -24.76 -1.67
CA LEU A 679 -11.32 -23.47 -1.24
C LEU A 679 -12.13 -22.89 -0.07
N ALA A 680 -13.45 -23.09 -0.02
CA ALA A 680 -14.31 -22.70 1.09
C ALA A 680 -13.88 -23.37 2.42
N ARG A 681 -13.58 -24.67 2.38
CA ARG A 681 -13.08 -25.41 3.55
C ARG A 681 -11.69 -24.97 3.93
N ALA A 682 -10.78 -24.84 2.97
CA ALA A 682 -9.42 -24.37 3.21
C ALA A 682 -9.39 -22.96 3.85
N VAL A 683 -10.24 -22.03 3.38
CA VAL A 683 -10.40 -20.68 3.95
C VAL A 683 -10.99 -20.74 5.37
N ALA A 684 -11.93 -21.64 5.65
CA ALA A 684 -12.48 -21.83 7.00
C ALA A 684 -11.49 -22.50 7.97
N GLU A 685 -10.65 -23.41 7.50
CA GLU A 685 -9.70 -24.20 8.30
C GLU A 685 -8.33 -23.54 8.49
N ARG A 686 -7.95 -22.59 7.63
CA ARG A 686 -6.62 -21.94 7.63
C ARG A 686 -6.67 -20.41 7.59
N GLY A 687 -7.86 -19.83 7.40
CA GLY A 687 -8.04 -18.39 7.23
C GLY A 687 -7.80 -17.92 5.79
N LEU A 688 -8.44 -16.79 5.44
CA LEU A 688 -8.45 -16.27 4.07
C LEU A 688 -7.05 -15.95 3.53
N ASP A 689 -6.21 -15.30 4.34
CA ASP A 689 -4.87 -14.85 3.95
C ASP A 689 -3.84 -15.99 3.85
N ALA A 690 -4.17 -17.20 4.34
CA ALA A 690 -3.35 -18.39 4.10
C ALA A 690 -3.58 -18.97 2.69
N ILE A 691 -4.74 -18.73 2.10
CA ILE A 691 -5.15 -19.26 0.78
C ILE A 691 -5.01 -18.21 -0.33
N TYR A 692 -5.17 -16.90 -0.01
CA TYR A 692 -5.08 -15.81 -0.98
C TYR A 692 -4.17 -14.66 -0.54
N GLY A 693 -3.32 -14.19 -1.46
CA GLY A 693 -2.43 -13.03 -1.31
C GLY A 693 -3.15 -11.68 -1.38
N GLY A 694 -2.82 -10.84 -2.36
CA GLY A 694 -3.55 -9.61 -2.67
C GLY A 694 -4.91 -9.93 -3.31
N TRP A 695 -4.88 -10.61 -4.45
CA TRP A 695 -6.06 -11.09 -5.18
C TRP A 695 -6.01 -12.58 -5.50
N HIS A 696 -4.82 -13.14 -5.72
CA HIS A 696 -4.61 -14.49 -6.26
C HIS A 696 -4.28 -15.51 -5.17
N LEU A 697 -4.17 -16.79 -5.55
CA LEU A 697 -3.85 -17.88 -4.63
C LEU A 697 -2.40 -17.79 -4.11
N THR A 698 -2.18 -18.09 -2.84
CA THR A 698 -0.85 -18.33 -2.25
C THR A 698 -0.23 -19.63 -2.81
N PRO A 699 1.03 -19.98 -2.47
CA PRO A 699 1.58 -21.30 -2.79
C PRO A 699 0.72 -22.44 -2.21
N LEU A 700 0.18 -22.27 -1.00
CA LEU A 700 -0.76 -23.22 -0.40
C LEU A 700 -2.07 -23.33 -1.20
N GLY A 701 -2.65 -22.21 -1.63
CA GLY A 701 -3.84 -22.20 -2.47
C GLY A 701 -3.61 -22.88 -3.83
N ASN A 702 -2.49 -22.56 -4.49
CA ASN A 702 -2.07 -23.21 -5.75
C ASN A 702 -1.88 -24.72 -5.57
N ARG A 703 -1.23 -25.14 -4.48
CA ARG A 703 -1.01 -26.56 -4.18
C ARG A 703 -2.32 -27.32 -4.00
N LEU A 704 -3.27 -26.78 -3.24
CA LEU A 704 -4.58 -27.41 -3.04
C LEU A 704 -5.35 -27.54 -4.37
N THR A 705 -5.31 -26.51 -5.23
CA THR A 705 -5.85 -26.58 -6.59
C THR A 705 -5.17 -27.66 -7.42
N ALA A 706 -3.84 -27.80 -7.36
CA ALA A 706 -3.09 -28.83 -8.08
C ALA A 706 -3.43 -30.26 -7.59
N GLU A 707 -3.54 -30.47 -6.28
CA GLU A 707 -3.91 -31.76 -5.68
C GLU A 707 -5.33 -32.18 -6.12
N ALA A 708 -6.29 -31.24 -6.16
CA ALA A 708 -7.64 -31.51 -6.65
C ALA A 708 -7.70 -31.76 -8.17
N ILE A 709 -6.89 -31.07 -8.97
CA ILE A 709 -6.76 -31.34 -10.40
C ILE A 709 -6.17 -32.74 -10.63
N ALA A 710 -5.09 -33.10 -9.94
CA ALA A 710 -4.48 -34.43 -10.07
C ALA A 710 -5.45 -35.57 -9.72
N ALA A 711 -6.29 -35.38 -8.69
CA ALA A 711 -7.37 -36.30 -8.35
C ALA A 711 -8.42 -36.41 -9.48
N ALA A 712 -8.87 -35.28 -10.05
CA ALA A 712 -9.81 -35.26 -11.16
C ALA A 712 -9.24 -35.87 -12.46
N LEU A 713 -7.93 -35.75 -12.71
CA LEU A 713 -7.23 -36.38 -13.84
C LEU A 713 -7.02 -37.89 -13.66
N SER A 714 -7.09 -38.38 -12.42
CA SER A 714 -6.89 -39.79 -12.06
C SER A 714 -8.20 -40.56 -11.91
N ALA A 715 -9.33 -39.87 -11.70
CA ALA A 715 -10.65 -40.48 -11.64
C ALA A 715 -11.13 -40.95 -13.03
N SER A 716 -11.93 -42.02 -13.06
CA SER A 716 -12.52 -42.62 -14.27
C SER A 716 -13.55 -41.74 -15.01
N TYR A 717 -13.64 -40.45 -14.68
CA TYR A 717 -14.50 -39.44 -15.32
C TYR A 717 -13.85 -38.78 -16.54
N MET A 718 -12.54 -38.98 -16.75
CA MET A 718 -11.90 -38.65 -18.01
C MET A 718 -12.31 -39.64 -19.11
N PRO A 719 -12.88 -39.18 -20.25
CA PRO A 719 -13.19 -40.07 -21.37
C PRO A 719 -11.95 -40.86 -21.81
N THR A 720 -12.12 -42.17 -22.00
CA THR A 720 -11.11 -43.00 -22.67
C THR A 720 -10.96 -42.58 -24.13
N ARG A 721 -9.76 -42.81 -24.70
CA ARG A 721 -9.48 -42.58 -26.13
C ARG A 721 -10.34 -43.47 -27.04
#